data_AF-A0AA36JEJ4-F1
#
_entry.id   AF-A0AA36JEJ4-F1
#
_cell.length_a   1.000
_cell.length_b   1.000
_cell.length_c   1.000
_cell.angle_alpha   90.00
_cell.angle_beta   90.00
_cell.angle_gamma   90.00
#
_symmetry.space_group_name_H-M   'P 1'
#
loop_
_entity.id
_entity.type
_entity.pdbx_description
1 polymer ?
#
loop_
_entity_poly.entity_id
_entity_poly.type
_entity_poly.pdbx_seq_one_letter_code
_entity_poly.pdbx_strand_id
1 'polypeptide(L)'
;MWLELAQVPWNYGLDLTMALKEAEGLDWSSFQKCRFEPGALANAGPLRDDRDIVLAAVESSGYALQFASPRLRGDREVVVKAITQSPEALAFASEKLRADKELVLEAVKSCPSALDFASKQLKGDKEVVLAAVSRCGFTLKFAEPRLLDDEEVMLAAARNSPATLRYASLRIQKSADLVLRAVQSNPGVLFHAHESLRNSKDFILRVVKCRGDALRCAEKFREDKEVVLLAVRQNGHTLAFASESLKDDREVVLAATNTRGSSLVHASARLRQERAVVLSAVSQDGSALAYGSDDFRKDREFILLAVALNGLCLQYASAELRADRQVVLQAIRSKPSALEHADSRLKRDREIVLAAMCQNPDSLGFALDSVKNDDIFMISAIARQPQTLQFASERLRGNKDVVLGAIKGMPGAVEYAADSLRQDPDFLRRALQINVERADEVFQHLGDLKSDRTLASMALRFHGSILQHLPASLAQDRELILLAVLSYPQAFRLAPETLQADKEFIMAAVLKNPEVLRFIPQLRDSNFLTSLLTACPAALEHLPEAQADPSLVLLALQTQQACELSEDDTPEQPRSSSAVQQGGARSTLAFAAASLRSDPHFLLAALALDSGALAYATEELQKNEDFVLAAVRVNGLALFGAAGALRASEAFVRRAVRADGRALAAAAEELRSQKDIVLAAVCSRGDALTYASEAAQADKDLVLAAVKRWAPALRCASQSLRGDAEVVLEAVKTWGVALQYALPQVRAMRGVVLEAVRNDGLALVYAAEALQDDEEIVLEAVRLWGSALQNASRRLKSHPGIVLAAVRRCGLALRFADQQLRADKELAAVALAEDGLALPYVAEALRDDRQLVLQAVKGHGSALSYASQRLRADKAVALAAVKARGEALRYVAPQLLADPELVLHAARTWSGALSLAAPQLRADQDFVRRAVQANLGSDGSVAPTDPGWNGLSL
;
A
#
# COMPACT_ATOMS: atom_id res chain seq x y z
N MET A 1 15.34 -49.33 23.10
CA MET A 1 15.30 -48.28 24.14
C MET A 1 14.41 -47.10 23.72
N TRP A 2 13.23 -47.36 23.15
CA TRP A 2 12.04 -46.48 23.18
C TRP A 2 10.85 -47.45 23.29
N LEU A 3 10.82 -48.10 24.45
CA LEU A 3 9.75 -48.92 25.01
C LEU A 3 9.27 -48.14 26.24
N GLU A 4 7.98 -48.26 26.54
CA GLU A 4 7.30 -47.86 27.79
C GLU A 4 6.78 -46.41 27.88
N LEU A 5 5.57 -46.21 27.34
CA LEU A 5 4.40 -45.68 28.08
C LEU A 5 3.09 -45.89 27.27
N ALA A 6 2.90 -47.11 26.76
CA ALA A 6 1.65 -47.56 26.15
C ALA A 6 1.08 -48.73 26.95
N GLN A 7 0.19 -48.41 27.88
CA GLN A 7 -0.81 -49.28 28.50
C GLN A 7 -2.02 -48.34 28.69
N VAL A 8 -3.26 -48.58 28.25
CA VAL A 8 -4.07 -49.80 28.12
C VAL A 8 -5.19 -49.53 27.05
N PRO A 9 -6.18 -50.41 26.77
CA PRO A 9 -6.36 -51.04 25.46
C PRO A 9 -7.66 -50.64 24.71
N TRP A 10 -7.66 -50.87 23.39
CA TRP A 10 -8.87 -51.03 22.60
C TRP A 10 -9.35 -52.48 22.71
N ASN A 11 -10.54 -52.71 23.22
CA ASN A 11 -11.40 -53.84 22.85
C ASN A 11 -12.80 -53.67 23.47
N TYR A 12 -13.83 -53.63 22.63
CA TYR A 12 -14.96 -54.56 22.64
C TYR A 12 -15.88 -54.20 21.45
N GLY A 13 -15.88 -55.07 20.43
CA GLY A 13 -16.89 -55.09 19.39
C GLY A 13 -18.07 -55.98 19.79
N LEU A 14 -19.20 -55.79 19.08
CA LEU A 14 -20.21 -56.78 18.65
C LEU A 14 -21.37 -55.96 18.05
N ASP A 15 -21.44 -55.84 16.72
CA ASP A 15 -22.12 -56.75 15.77
C ASP A 15 -23.65 -56.48 15.71
N LEU A 16 -24.05 -55.65 14.74
CA LEU A 16 -25.43 -55.38 14.35
C LEU A 16 -25.55 -55.62 12.84
N THR A 17 -25.47 -56.89 12.45
CA THR A 17 -26.06 -57.36 11.20
C THR A 17 -27.56 -57.58 11.44
N MET A 18 -28.39 -56.64 10.99
CA MET A 18 -29.82 -56.75 10.63
C MET A 18 -30.59 -55.47 10.99
N ALA A 19 -30.57 -54.47 10.09
CA ALA A 19 -31.67 -53.52 9.88
C ALA A 19 -31.39 -52.54 8.72
N LEU A 20 -30.71 -52.98 7.65
CA LEU A 20 -30.54 -52.19 6.42
C LEU A 20 -31.02 -52.99 5.22
N LYS A 21 -32.34 -53.09 5.12
CA LYS A 21 -33.03 -53.12 3.84
C LYS A 21 -34.10 -52.03 3.96
N GLU A 22 -34.14 -51.16 2.97
CA GLU A 22 -35.11 -50.05 2.79
C GLU A 22 -34.72 -48.72 3.46
N ALA A 23 -33.96 -47.92 2.71
CA ALA A 23 -34.29 -46.51 2.48
C ALA A 23 -33.46 -46.03 1.28
N GLU A 24 -34.00 -46.25 0.08
CA GLU A 24 -33.51 -45.70 -1.17
C GLU A 24 -33.78 -44.18 -1.23
N GLY A 25 -32.84 -43.44 -1.83
CA GLY A 25 -33.16 -42.26 -2.62
C GLY A 25 -32.91 -40.90 -1.97
N LEU A 26 -31.64 -40.48 -1.88
CA LEU A 26 -31.26 -39.06 -1.90
C LEU A 26 -29.92 -38.90 -2.65
N ASP A 27 -29.84 -37.84 -3.47
CA ASP A 27 -28.72 -37.46 -4.35
C ASP A 27 -27.61 -36.75 -3.54
N TRP A 28 -26.40 -37.32 -3.54
CA TRP A 28 -25.27 -36.95 -2.67
C TRP A 28 -24.29 -35.97 -3.30
N SER A 29 -24.60 -35.42 -4.48
CA SER A 29 -23.74 -34.50 -5.22
C SER A 29 -23.45 -33.16 -4.51
N SER A 30 -24.21 -32.80 -3.46
CA SER A 30 -24.10 -31.51 -2.75
C SER A 30 -23.13 -31.50 -1.55
N PHE A 31 -22.43 -32.60 -1.24
CA PHE A 31 -21.57 -32.72 -0.04
C PHE A 31 -20.09 -32.29 -0.20
N GLN A 32 -19.69 -31.73 -1.34
CA GLN A 32 -18.29 -31.44 -1.76
C GLN A 32 -17.44 -30.49 -0.86
N LYS A 33 -17.87 -30.06 0.33
CA LYS A 33 -17.16 -29.02 1.11
C LYS A 33 -17.07 -29.23 2.64
N CYS A 34 -17.00 -30.48 3.13
CA CYS A 34 -16.84 -30.75 4.57
C CYS A 34 -15.45 -31.26 4.91
N ARG A 35 -14.79 -30.68 5.93
CA ARG A 35 -13.57 -31.24 6.53
C ARG A 35 -13.92 -32.41 7.45
N PHE A 36 -13.63 -33.62 7.00
CA PHE A 36 -13.74 -34.89 7.73
C PHE A 36 -12.46 -35.17 8.54
N GLU A 37 -12.61 -35.53 9.81
CA GLU A 37 -11.49 -36.06 10.62
C GLU A 37 -11.23 -37.54 10.27
N PRO A 38 -9.98 -37.95 10.02
CA PRO A 38 -9.65 -39.27 9.45
C PRO A 38 -10.08 -40.47 10.31
N GLY A 39 -10.24 -40.32 11.63
CA GLY A 39 -10.69 -41.38 12.53
C GLY A 39 -12.20 -41.67 12.52
N ALA A 40 -13.02 -40.76 11.98
CA ALA A 40 -14.49 -40.90 12.01
C ALA A 40 -14.99 -42.11 11.21
N LEU A 41 -14.29 -42.45 10.12
CA LEU A 41 -14.63 -43.59 9.25
C LEU A 41 -14.26 -44.95 9.88
N ALA A 42 -13.38 -44.95 10.89
CA ALA A 42 -12.98 -46.14 11.63
C ALA A 42 -14.09 -46.73 12.51
N ASN A 43 -15.12 -45.96 12.87
CA ASN A 43 -16.25 -46.48 13.67
C ASN A 43 -17.57 -46.53 12.88
N ALA A 44 -17.52 -46.32 11.57
CA ALA A 44 -18.69 -46.02 10.73
C ALA A 44 -19.39 -47.25 10.10
N GLY A 45 -19.13 -48.47 10.57
CA GLY A 45 -19.85 -49.70 10.14
C GLY A 45 -20.08 -49.80 8.61
N PRO A 46 -21.33 -49.89 8.11
CA PRO A 46 -21.65 -50.01 6.68
C PRO A 46 -21.33 -48.76 5.84
N LEU A 47 -21.14 -47.59 6.46
CA LEU A 47 -20.80 -46.33 5.77
C LEU A 47 -19.38 -46.35 5.17
N ARG A 48 -18.56 -47.32 5.58
CA ARG A 48 -17.28 -47.61 4.95
C ARG A 48 -17.45 -48.08 3.50
N ASP A 49 -18.62 -48.59 3.14
CA ASP A 49 -18.95 -49.02 1.78
C ASP A 49 -19.81 -48.00 1.02
N ASP A 50 -20.10 -46.85 1.62
CA ASP A 50 -20.79 -45.74 0.97
C ASP A 50 -19.80 -44.86 0.20
N ARG A 51 -19.99 -44.77 -1.11
CA ARG A 51 -19.03 -44.14 -2.03
C ARG A 51 -18.85 -42.65 -1.74
N ASP A 52 -19.95 -41.95 -1.48
CA ASP A 52 -19.95 -40.50 -1.39
C ASP A 52 -19.41 -40.03 -0.03
N ILE A 53 -19.69 -40.81 1.03
CA ILE A 53 -19.10 -40.60 2.35
C ILE A 53 -17.59 -40.85 2.32
N VAL A 54 -17.15 -41.93 1.68
CA VAL A 54 -15.73 -42.23 1.54
C VAL A 54 -15.04 -41.15 0.69
N LEU A 55 -15.66 -40.68 -0.40
CA LEU A 55 -15.13 -39.59 -1.23
C LEU A 55 -14.92 -38.30 -0.43
N ALA A 56 -15.94 -37.85 0.31
CA ALA A 56 -15.83 -36.64 1.14
C ALA A 56 -14.75 -36.79 2.24
N ALA A 57 -14.61 -37.99 2.79
CA ALA A 57 -13.59 -38.29 3.79
C ALA A 57 -12.17 -38.28 3.20
N VAL A 58 -11.96 -38.89 2.03
CA VAL A 58 -10.63 -38.89 1.38
C VAL A 58 -10.24 -37.54 0.80
N GLU A 59 -11.20 -36.71 0.39
CA GLU A 59 -10.97 -35.31 -0.01
C GLU A 59 -10.48 -34.46 1.16
N SER A 60 -10.90 -34.78 2.38
CA SER A 60 -10.43 -34.10 3.60
C SER A 60 -9.07 -34.63 4.06
N SER A 61 -8.93 -35.96 4.11
CA SER A 61 -7.69 -36.65 4.51
C SER A 61 -7.55 -37.94 3.73
N GLY A 62 -6.52 -38.03 2.87
CA GLY A 62 -6.33 -39.22 2.02
C GLY A 62 -6.17 -40.52 2.81
N TYR A 63 -5.68 -40.46 4.05
CA TYR A 63 -5.56 -41.59 4.96
C TYR A 63 -6.90 -42.21 5.39
N ALA A 64 -8.03 -41.53 5.17
CA ALA A 64 -9.36 -42.10 5.40
C ALA A 64 -9.64 -43.34 4.55
N LEU A 65 -8.93 -43.50 3.43
CA LEU A 65 -9.04 -44.65 2.53
C LEU A 65 -8.80 -46.00 3.24
N GLN A 66 -7.98 -46.03 4.30
CA GLN A 66 -7.70 -47.25 5.07
C GLN A 66 -8.94 -47.89 5.70
N PHE A 67 -9.94 -47.07 5.99
CA PHE A 67 -11.17 -47.49 6.63
C PHE A 67 -12.28 -47.81 5.61
N ALA A 68 -12.07 -47.51 4.34
CA ALA A 68 -13.05 -47.79 3.29
C ALA A 68 -13.21 -49.30 3.02
N SER A 69 -14.35 -49.68 2.46
CA SER A 69 -14.63 -51.06 2.07
C SER A 69 -13.63 -51.54 1.02
N PRO A 70 -13.39 -52.86 0.89
CA PRO A 70 -12.56 -53.40 -0.18
C PRO A 70 -13.02 -52.96 -1.58
N ARG A 71 -14.34 -52.77 -1.77
CA ARG A 71 -14.94 -52.27 -3.01
C ARG A 71 -14.48 -50.85 -3.32
N LEU A 72 -14.56 -49.94 -2.36
CA LEU A 72 -14.20 -48.53 -2.53
C LEU A 72 -12.69 -48.27 -2.49
N ARG A 73 -11.93 -49.11 -1.77
CA ARG A 73 -10.47 -49.20 -1.95
C ARG A 73 -10.09 -49.64 -3.37
N GLY A 74 -11.02 -50.26 -4.09
CA GLY A 74 -10.91 -50.61 -5.51
C GLY A 74 -11.49 -49.59 -6.48
N ASP A 75 -12.12 -48.52 -6.00
CA ASP A 75 -12.68 -47.46 -6.84
C ASP A 75 -11.56 -46.47 -7.20
N ARG A 76 -11.28 -46.34 -8.50
CA ARG A 76 -10.18 -45.51 -9.00
C ARG A 76 -10.37 -44.04 -8.63
N GLU A 77 -11.59 -43.52 -8.69
CA GLU A 77 -11.86 -42.09 -8.43
C GLU A 77 -11.65 -41.77 -6.94
N VAL A 78 -12.15 -42.63 -6.06
CA VAL A 78 -11.94 -42.52 -4.61
C VAL A 78 -10.45 -42.55 -4.28
N VAL A 79 -9.70 -43.48 -4.87
CA VAL A 79 -8.27 -43.61 -4.60
C VAL A 79 -7.46 -42.46 -5.20
N VAL A 80 -7.81 -41.96 -6.39
CA VAL A 80 -7.17 -40.75 -6.97
C VAL A 80 -7.33 -39.58 -6.00
N LYS A 81 -8.55 -39.32 -5.53
CA LYS A 81 -8.81 -38.24 -4.56
C LYS A 81 -8.01 -38.42 -3.27
N ALA A 82 -7.97 -39.64 -2.74
CA ALA A 82 -7.16 -39.96 -1.58
C ALA A 82 -5.66 -39.67 -1.79
N ILE A 83 -5.11 -40.10 -2.93
CA ILE A 83 -3.68 -39.93 -3.27
C ILE A 83 -3.34 -38.46 -3.54
N THR A 84 -4.23 -37.70 -4.18
CA THR A 84 -4.01 -36.26 -4.39
C THR A 84 -3.87 -35.51 -3.07
N GLN A 85 -4.62 -35.91 -2.05
CA GLN A 85 -4.57 -35.30 -0.72
C GLN A 85 -3.45 -35.85 0.16
N SER A 86 -3.19 -37.16 0.08
CA SER A 86 -2.11 -37.83 0.83
C SER A 86 -1.58 -39.00 -0.01
N PRO A 87 -0.47 -38.84 -0.75
CA PRO A 87 -0.03 -39.85 -1.71
C PRO A 87 0.29 -41.23 -1.11
N GLU A 88 0.63 -41.28 0.18
CA GLU A 88 0.87 -42.50 0.95
C GLU A 88 -0.42 -43.30 1.20
N ALA A 89 -1.59 -42.71 0.97
CA ALA A 89 -2.87 -43.41 0.98
C ALA A 89 -2.94 -44.54 -0.07
N LEU A 90 -2.06 -44.52 -1.07
CA LEU A 90 -1.86 -45.64 -2.00
C LEU A 90 -1.67 -46.98 -1.27
N ALA A 91 -1.13 -46.99 -0.04
CA ALA A 91 -1.01 -48.17 0.83
C ALA A 91 -2.33 -48.94 1.00
N PHE A 92 -3.44 -48.21 1.00
CA PHE A 92 -4.77 -48.75 1.27
C PHE A 92 -5.56 -49.04 0.00
N ALA A 93 -5.06 -48.67 -1.17
CA ALA A 93 -5.71 -48.98 -2.43
C ALA A 93 -5.70 -50.50 -2.71
N SER A 94 -6.67 -50.96 -3.52
CA SER A 94 -6.73 -52.34 -3.99
C SER A 94 -5.46 -52.71 -4.76
N GLU A 95 -5.12 -54.00 -4.80
CA GLU A 95 -3.96 -54.48 -5.55
C GLU A 95 -3.98 -54.06 -7.02
N LYS A 96 -5.18 -54.03 -7.64
CA LYS A 96 -5.37 -53.59 -9.02
C LYS A 96 -4.96 -52.12 -9.20
N LEU A 97 -5.34 -51.24 -8.28
CA LEU A 97 -5.01 -49.82 -8.35
C LEU A 97 -3.57 -49.53 -7.92
N ARG A 98 -3.00 -50.32 -6.99
CA ARG A 98 -1.55 -50.28 -6.70
C ARG A 98 -0.71 -50.75 -7.90
N ALA A 99 -1.32 -51.42 -8.87
CA ALA A 99 -0.72 -51.78 -10.15
C ALA A 99 -1.04 -50.82 -11.31
N ASP A 100 -1.84 -49.76 -11.08
CA ASP A 100 -2.12 -48.73 -12.08
C ASP A 100 -0.93 -47.76 -12.18
N LYS A 101 -0.21 -47.81 -13.31
CA LYS A 101 1.01 -47.02 -13.53
C LYS A 101 0.77 -45.52 -13.44
N GLU A 102 -0.33 -45.03 -14.01
CA GLU A 102 -0.63 -43.58 -14.03
C GLU A 102 -0.89 -43.07 -12.62
N LEU A 103 -1.69 -43.83 -11.85
CA LEU A 103 -2.04 -43.50 -10.48
C LEU A 103 -0.81 -43.48 -9.56
N VAL A 104 0.06 -44.47 -9.69
CA VAL A 104 1.30 -44.54 -8.92
C VAL A 104 2.29 -43.44 -9.32
N LEU A 105 2.38 -43.09 -10.62
CA LEU A 105 3.20 -41.96 -11.06
C LEU A 105 2.74 -40.64 -10.45
N GLU A 106 1.44 -40.39 -10.41
CA GLU A 106 0.85 -39.20 -9.77
C GLU A 106 1.22 -39.16 -8.27
N ALA A 107 1.08 -40.29 -7.58
CA ALA A 107 1.43 -40.43 -6.17
C ALA A 107 2.92 -40.16 -5.91
N VAL A 108 3.80 -40.81 -6.68
CA VAL A 108 5.26 -40.74 -6.56
C VAL A 108 5.79 -39.36 -6.90
N LYS A 109 5.21 -38.69 -7.90
CA LYS A 109 5.56 -37.31 -8.27
C LYS A 109 5.33 -36.35 -7.11
N SER A 110 4.29 -36.56 -6.31
CA SER A 110 3.98 -35.73 -5.14
C SER A 110 4.78 -36.15 -3.90
N CYS A 111 4.77 -37.45 -3.56
CA CYS A 111 5.53 -38.02 -2.45
C CYS A 111 6.32 -39.27 -2.89
N PRO A 112 7.67 -39.19 -2.97
CA PRO A 112 8.50 -40.31 -3.42
C PRO A 112 8.39 -41.60 -2.58
N SER A 113 7.99 -41.51 -1.29
CA SER A 113 7.77 -42.68 -0.42
C SER A 113 6.59 -43.55 -0.87
N ALA A 114 5.66 -43.00 -1.66
CA ALA A 114 4.51 -43.74 -2.19
C ALA A 114 4.92 -44.95 -3.05
N LEU A 115 6.14 -44.97 -3.57
CA LEU A 115 6.71 -46.12 -4.28
C LEU A 115 6.66 -47.42 -3.44
N ASP A 116 6.76 -47.34 -2.11
CA ASP A 116 6.68 -48.51 -1.23
C ASP A 116 5.33 -49.24 -1.31
N PHE A 117 4.28 -48.51 -1.67
CA PHE A 117 2.94 -49.07 -1.73
C PHE A 117 2.56 -49.55 -3.12
N ALA A 118 3.36 -49.23 -4.14
CA ALA A 118 3.15 -49.69 -5.50
C ALA A 118 3.25 -51.22 -5.61
N SER A 119 2.60 -51.78 -6.62
CA SER A 119 2.71 -53.20 -6.95
C SER A 119 4.16 -53.58 -7.27
N LYS A 120 4.49 -54.86 -7.09
CA LYS A 120 5.81 -55.42 -7.43
C LYS A 120 6.23 -55.09 -8.87
N GLN A 121 5.28 -55.11 -9.80
CA GLN A 121 5.53 -54.79 -11.21
C GLN A 121 5.99 -53.34 -11.40
N LEU A 122 5.31 -52.39 -10.76
CA LEU A 122 5.62 -50.96 -10.85
C LEU A 122 6.84 -50.56 -10.02
N LYS A 123 7.12 -51.24 -8.90
CA LYS A 123 8.41 -51.14 -8.19
C LYS A 123 9.59 -51.55 -9.07
N GLY A 124 9.34 -52.33 -10.12
CA GLY A 124 10.32 -52.65 -11.15
C GLY A 124 10.18 -51.83 -12.44
N ASP A 125 9.24 -50.90 -12.54
CA ASP A 125 9.09 -50.03 -13.72
C ASP A 125 10.08 -48.87 -13.62
N LYS A 126 10.94 -48.73 -14.63
CA LYS A 126 12.03 -47.76 -14.63
C LYS A 126 11.53 -46.32 -14.54
N GLU A 127 10.43 -45.98 -15.20
CA GLU A 127 9.88 -44.63 -15.25
C GLU A 127 9.32 -44.22 -13.88
N VAL A 128 8.56 -45.12 -13.25
CA VAL A 128 8.00 -44.91 -11.90
C VAL A 128 9.11 -44.72 -10.87
N VAL A 129 10.13 -45.58 -10.91
CA VAL A 129 11.26 -45.49 -9.98
C VAL A 129 12.09 -44.24 -10.23
N LEU A 130 12.35 -43.87 -11.49
CA LEU A 130 13.08 -42.63 -11.83
C LEU A 130 12.38 -41.39 -11.27
N ALA A 131 11.05 -41.32 -11.38
CA ALA A 131 10.26 -40.21 -10.81
C ALA A 131 10.44 -40.12 -9.28
N ALA A 132 10.52 -41.25 -8.58
CA ALA A 132 10.75 -41.29 -7.14
C ALA A 132 12.19 -40.88 -6.76
N VAL A 133 13.19 -41.55 -7.34
CA VAL A 133 14.59 -41.41 -6.91
C VAL A 133 15.20 -40.07 -7.29
N SER A 134 14.70 -39.43 -8.36
CA SER A 134 15.14 -38.10 -8.78
C SER A 134 14.78 -37.01 -7.77
N ARG A 135 13.80 -37.25 -6.89
CA ARG A 135 13.45 -36.33 -5.79
C ARG A 135 14.03 -36.77 -4.46
N CYS A 136 14.01 -38.07 -4.16
CA CYS A 136 14.56 -38.62 -2.92
C CYS A 136 15.27 -39.95 -3.22
N GLY A 137 16.61 -39.94 -3.26
CA GLY A 137 17.38 -41.14 -3.63
C GLY A 137 17.17 -42.32 -2.69
N PHE A 138 16.82 -42.09 -1.42
CA PHE A 138 16.56 -43.17 -0.45
C PHE A 138 15.34 -44.05 -0.78
N THR A 139 14.46 -43.62 -1.69
CA THR A 139 13.33 -44.43 -2.15
C THR A 139 13.75 -45.63 -3.00
N LEU A 140 15.00 -45.64 -3.47
CA LEU A 140 15.60 -46.78 -4.16
C LEU A 140 15.48 -48.09 -3.38
N LYS A 141 15.43 -48.03 -2.04
CA LYS A 141 15.22 -49.22 -1.18
C LYS A 141 13.89 -49.96 -1.46
N PHE A 142 12.92 -49.28 -2.08
CA PHE A 142 11.63 -49.83 -2.45
C PHE A 142 11.58 -50.35 -3.90
N ALA A 143 12.59 -50.04 -4.72
CA ALA A 143 12.66 -50.50 -6.09
C ALA A 143 13.02 -51.99 -6.15
N GLU A 144 12.57 -52.68 -7.21
CA GLU A 144 12.95 -54.07 -7.44
C GLU A 144 14.47 -54.19 -7.68
N PRO A 145 15.13 -55.26 -7.19
CA PRO A 145 16.58 -55.43 -7.29
C PRO A 145 17.16 -55.26 -8.69
N ARG A 146 16.39 -55.59 -9.74
CA ARG A 146 16.80 -55.42 -11.14
C ARG A 146 17.15 -53.98 -11.53
N LEU A 147 16.54 -52.98 -10.87
CA LEU A 147 16.79 -51.55 -11.15
C LEU A 147 17.99 -51.00 -10.38
N LEU A 148 18.51 -51.73 -9.39
CA LEU A 148 19.76 -51.39 -8.71
C LEU A 148 20.98 -51.53 -9.64
N ASP A 149 20.78 -52.19 -10.79
CA ASP A 149 21.76 -52.37 -11.86
C ASP A 149 21.58 -51.39 -13.01
N ASP A 150 20.55 -50.55 -12.99
CA ASP A 150 20.31 -49.55 -14.03
C ASP A 150 21.12 -48.27 -13.76
N GLU A 151 21.94 -47.88 -14.74
CA GLU A 151 22.86 -46.74 -14.61
C GLU A 151 22.14 -45.40 -14.46
N GLU A 152 20.99 -45.24 -15.10
CA GLU A 152 20.24 -43.99 -15.09
C GLU A 152 19.51 -43.79 -13.76
N VAL A 153 18.86 -44.86 -13.27
CA VAL A 153 18.22 -44.88 -11.94
C VAL A 153 19.26 -44.60 -10.86
N MET A 154 20.41 -45.26 -10.94
CA MET A 154 21.47 -45.09 -9.94
C MET A 154 22.11 -43.72 -9.97
N LEU A 155 22.35 -43.15 -11.16
CA LEU A 155 22.87 -41.78 -11.28
C LEU A 155 21.87 -40.76 -10.72
N ALA A 156 20.57 -40.91 -11.01
CA ALA A 156 19.52 -40.03 -10.48
C ALA A 156 19.44 -40.09 -8.95
N ALA A 157 19.49 -41.30 -8.38
CA ALA A 157 19.48 -41.50 -6.93
C ALA A 157 20.74 -40.93 -6.24
N ALA A 158 21.92 -41.15 -6.83
CA ALA A 158 23.20 -40.77 -6.25
C ALA A 158 23.42 -39.24 -6.22
N ARG A 159 22.84 -38.49 -7.16
CA ARG A 159 22.90 -37.02 -7.20
C ARG A 159 22.35 -36.37 -5.92
N ASN A 160 21.20 -36.84 -5.46
CA ASN A 160 20.52 -36.29 -4.27
C ASN A 160 20.91 -36.99 -2.98
N SER A 161 21.29 -38.26 -3.05
CA SER A 161 21.60 -39.07 -1.87
C SER A 161 22.81 -39.96 -2.15
N PRO A 162 24.04 -39.46 -1.86
CA PRO A 162 25.29 -40.19 -2.11
C PRO A 162 25.34 -41.60 -1.53
N ALA A 163 24.68 -41.78 -0.40
CA ALA A 163 24.57 -43.05 0.31
C ALA A 163 23.92 -44.16 -0.53
N THR A 164 23.13 -43.83 -1.54
CA THR A 164 22.37 -44.80 -2.34
C THR A 164 23.25 -45.70 -3.18
N LEU A 165 24.45 -45.24 -3.57
CA LEU A 165 25.40 -46.02 -4.35
C LEU A 165 25.80 -47.34 -3.64
N ARG A 166 25.73 -47.39 -2.31
CA ARG A 166 25.99 -48.61 -1.52
C ARG A 166 25.03 -49.75 -1.83
N TYR A 167 23.83 -49.43 -2.32
CA TYR A 167 22.79 -50.40 -2.65
C TYR A 167 22.84 -50.84 -4.12
N ALA A 168 23.64 -50.16 -4.96
CA ALA A 168 23.83 -50.54 -6.36
C ALA A 168 24.62 -51.85 -6.47
N SER A 169 24.54 -52.57 -7.59
CA SER A 169 25.43 -53.71 -7.79
C SER A 169 26.91 -53.32 -7.87
N LEU A 170 27.75 -54.32 -7.66
CA LEU A 170 29.20 -54.21 -7.86
C LEU A 170 29.56 -53.70 -9.27
N ARG A 171 28.76 -53.97 -10.30
CA ARG A 171 28.97 -53.42 -11.65
C ARG A 171 28.90 -51.89 -11.65
N ILE A 172 27.84 -51.35 -11.04
CA ILE A 172 27.60 -49.90 -10.95
C ILE A 172 28.59 -49.24 -9.98
N GLN A 173 28.84 -49.84 -8.81
CA GLN A 173 29.79 -49.30 -7.85
C GLN A 173 31.23 -49.24 -8.41
N LYS A 174 31.58 -50.12 -9.35
CA LYS A 174 32.87 -50.16 -10.06
C LYS A 174 32.89 -49.31 -11.34
N SER A 175 31.76 -48.74 -11.77
CA SER A 175 31.68 -47.93 -12.99
C SER A 175 32.31 -46.56 -12.77
N ALA A 176 33.53 -46.37 -13.29
CA ALA A 176 34.25 -45.10 -13.19
C ALA A 176 33.47 -43.94 -13.82
N ASP A 177 32.86 -44.15 -14.99
CA ASP A 177 32.11 -43.08 -15.68
C ASP A 177 30.90 -42.61 -14.86
N LEU A 178 30.09 -43.54 -14.35
CA LEU A 178 28.92 -43.23 -13.56
C LEU A 178 29.28 -42.51 -12.26
N VAL A 179 30.28 -43.02 -11.54
CA VAL A 179 30.74 -42.39 -10.30
C VAL A 179 31.31 -41.00 -10.58
N LEU A 180 32.07 -40.81 -11.66
CA LEU A 180 32.60 -39.49 -12.04
C LEU A 180 31.47 -38.49 -12.34
N ARG A 181 30.46 -38.90 -13.10
CA ARG A 181 29.26 -38.08 -13.39
C ARG A 181 28.46 -37.75 -12.13
N ALA A 182 28.36 -38.68 -11.19
CA ALA A 182 27.68 -38.46 -9.92
C ALA A 182 28.46 -37.49 -9.00
N VAL A 183 29.79 -37.57 -9.00
CA VAL A 183 30.68 -36.70 -8.21
C VAL A 183 30.64 -35.24 -8.65
N GLN A 184 30.44 -34.96 -9.94
CA GLN A 184 30.25 -33.60 -10.44
C GLN A 184 29.11 -32.88 -9.70
N SER A 185 28.00 -33.57 -9.50
CA SER A 185 26.87 -33.04 -8.74
C SER A 185 27.13 -33.07 -7.23
N ASN A 186 27.65 -34.18 -6.70
CA ASN A 186 27.88 -34.34 -5.27
C ASN A 186 29.17 -35.14 -4.96
N PRO A 187 30.23 -34.49 -4.42
CA PRO A 187 31.47 -35.18 -4.06
C PRO A 187 31.31 -36.29 -3.04
N GLY A 188 30.27 -36.26 -2.22
CA GLY A 188 30.01 -37.28 -1.20
C GLY A 188 29.80 -38.67 -1.79
N VAL A 189 29.48 -38.78 -3.09
CA VAL A 189 29.30 -40.07 -3.78
C VAL A 189 30.57 -40.90 -3.74
N LEU A 190 31.74 -40.24 -3.75
CA LEU A 190 33.03 -40.92 -3.72
C LEU A 190 33.20 -41.80 -2.46
N PHE A 191 32.62 -41.42 -1.31
CA PHE A 191 32.69 -42.26 -0.09
C PHE A 191 32.05 -43.64 -0.28
N HIS A 192 31.04 -43.74 -1.13
CA HIS A 192 30.27 -44.96 -1.35
C HIS A 192 30.62 -45.68 -2.66
N ALA A 193 31.60 -45.18 -3.41
CA ALA A 193 32.12 -45.87 -4.59
C ALA A 193 32.86 -47.16 -4.17
N HIS A 194 32.96 -48.12 -5.10
CA HIS A 194 33.68 -49.35 -4.84
C HIS A 194 35.14 -49.07 -4.48
N GLU A 195 35.71 -49.88 -3.58
CA GLU A 195 37.08 -49.72 -3.11
C GLU A 195 38.12 -49.64 -4.24
N SER A 196 37.94 -50.42 -5.31
CA SER A 196 38.82 -50.36 -6.49
C SER A 196 38.92 -48.98 -7.14
N LEU A 197 37.83 -48.19 -7.13
CA LEU A 197 37.82 -46.82 -7.65
C LEU A 197 38.38 -45.85 -6.60
N ARG A 198 37.95 -45.97 -5.33
CA ARG A 198 38.42 -45.13 -4.23
C ARG A 198 39.93 -45.26 -3.98
N ASN A 199 40.52 -46.39 -4.36
CA ASN A 199 41.94 -46.67 -4.25
C ASN A 199 42.71 -46.44 -5.58
N SER A 200 42.04 -46.05 -6.67
CA SER A 200 42.69 -45.82 -7.96
C SER A 200 43.15 -44.37 -8.11
N LYS A 201 44.47 -44.14 -8.15
CA LYS A 201 45.04 -42.80 -8.29
C LYS A 201 44.57 -42.10 -9.57
N ASP A 202 44.56 -42.80 -10.71
CA ASP A 202 44.10 -42.27 -11.99
C ASP A 202 42.64 -41.78 -11.91
N PHE A 203 41.79 -42.58 -11.28
CA PHE A 203 40.39 -42.21 -11.09
C PHE A 203 40.24 -40.99 -10.18
N ILE A 204 40.98 -40.93 -9.08
CA ILE A 204 40.94 -39.79 -8.17
C ILE A 204 41.50 -38.52 -8.83
N LEU A 205 42.54 -38.61 -9.65
CA LEU A 205 43.03 -37.49 -10.44
C LEU A 205 41.96 -36.96 -11.38
N ARG A 206 41.20 -37.83 -12.06
CA ARG A 206 40.06 -37.42 -12.90
C ARG A 206 38.96 -36.75 -12.09
N VAL A 207 38.65 -37.28 -10.91
CA VAL A 207 37.66 -36.71 -9.99
C VAL A 207 38.08 -35.31 -9.52
N VAL A 208 39.31 -35.15 -9.04
CA VAL A 208 39.84 -33.87 -8.54
C VAL A 208 40.01 -32.85 -9.67
N LYS A 209 40.37 -33.30 -10.88
CA LYS A 209 40.41 -32.46 -12.07
C LYS A 209 39.04 -31.86 -12.40
N CYS A 210 37.98 -32.65 -12.28
CA CYS A 210 36.62 -32.16 -12.44
C CYS A 210 36.20 -31.26 -11.27
N ARG A 211 36.61 -31.58 -10.04
CA ARG A 211 36.16 -30.89 -8.84
C ARG A 211 37.15 -31.04 -7.67
N GLY A 212 37.87 -29.97 -7.34
CA GLY A 212 38.97 -29.98 -6.37
C GLY A 212 38.53 -30.24 -4.93
N ASP A 213 37.31 -29.87 -4.55
CA ASP A 213 36.73 -30.15 -3.22
C ASP A 213 36.50 -31.65 -2.98
N ALA A 214 36.53 -32.48 -4.03
CA ALA A 214 36.40 -33.93 -3.92
C ALA A 214 37.58 -34.58 -3.19
N LEU A 215 38.72 -33.89 -3.03
CA LEU A 215 39.83 -34.34 -2.18
C LEU A 215 39.38 -34.66 -0.75
N ARG A 216 38.37 -33.95 -0.23
CA ARG A 216 37.80 -34.23 1.09
C ARG A 216 37.22 -35.64 1.21
N CYS A 217 36.82 -36.26 0.10
CA CYS A 217 36.26 -37.61 0.09
C CYS A 217 37.30 -38.68 -0.29
N ALA A 218 38.49 -38.28 -0.74
CA ALA A 218 39.58 -39.16 -1.19
C ALA A 218 40.65 -39.32 -0.09
N GLU A 219 40.27 -39.89 1.05
CA GLU A 219 41.11 -39.93 2.26
C GLU A 219 42.54 -40.42 2.03
N LYS A 220 42.72 -41.52 1.28
CA LYS A 220 44.03 -42.10 0.99
C LYS A 220 44.94 -41.21 0.15
N PHE A 221 44.39 -40.29 -0.64
CA PHE A 221 45.14 -39.43 -1.55
C PHE A 221 45.38 -38.02 -1.00
N ARG A 222 45.01 -37.77 0.26
CA ARG A 222 45.37 -36.53 0.98
C ARG A 222 46.86 -36.42 1.29
N GLU A 223 47.60 -37.52 1.17
CA GLU A 223 49.07 -37.59 1.26
C GLU A 223 49.75 -37.59 -0.11
N ASP A 224 49.00 -37.75 -1.20
CA ASP A 224 49.56 -37.74 -2.54
C ASP A 224 49.75 -36.30 -3.01
N LYS A 225 51.02 -35.88 -3.10
CA LYS A 225 51.40 -34.52 -3.49
C LYS A 225 50.83 -34.10 -4.85
N GLU A 226 50.76 -35.00 -5.82
CA GLU A 226 50.27 -34.68 -7.17
C GLU A 226 48.76 -34.40 -7.15
N VAL A 227 47.99 -35.26 -6.47
CA VAL A 227 46.54 -35.10 -6.33
C VAL A 227 46.22 -33.82 -5.56
N VAL A 228 46.95 -33.55 -4.48
CA VAL A 228 46.76 -32.36 -3.64
C VAL A 228 47.16 -31.10 -4.41
N LEU A 229 48.29 -31.10 -5.14
CA LEU A 229 48.68 -29.97 -6.01
C LEU A 229 47.62 -29.64 -7.05
N LEU A 230 47.03 -30.65 -7.68
CA LEU A 230 45.94 -30.47 -8.64
C LEU A 230 44.72 -29.83 -7.96
N ALA A 231 44.37 -30.28 -6.75
CA ALA A 231 43.26 -29.73 -5.97
C ALA A 231 43.50 -28.27 -5.55
N VAL A 232 44.67 -27.95 -4.98
CA VAL A 232 44.97 -26.60 -4.46
C VAL A 232 45.12 -25.57 -5.56
N ARG A 233 45.58 -25.98 -6.76
CA ARG A 233 45.65 -25.10 -7.93
C ARG A 233 44.27 -24.71 -8.45
N GLN A 234 43.25 -25.54 -8.25
CA GLN A 234 41.87 -25.20 -8.62
C GLN A 234 41.17 -24.43 -7.49
N ASN A 235 41.42 -24.78 -6.23
CA ASN A 235 40.86 -24.12 -5.06
C ASN A 235 41.82 -24.22 -3.86
N GLY A 236 42.49 -23.12 -3.50
CA GLY A 236 43.49 -23.08 -2.42
C GLY A 236 42.99 -23.57 -1.06
N HIS A 237 41.69 -23.45 -0.74
CA HIS A 237 41.11 -23.95 0.51
C HIS A 237 41.16 -25.48 0.64
N THR A 238 41.36 -26.21 -0.46
CA THR A 238 41.52 -27.67 -0.42
C THR A 238 42.74 -28.11 0.37
N LEU A 239 43.71 -27.20 0.63
CA LEU A 239 44.84 -27.44 1.54
C LEU A 239 44.38 -27.87 2.94
N ALA A 240 43.19 -27.46 3.38
CA ALA A 240 42.60 -27.90 4.65
C ALA A 240 42.49 -29.43 4.78
N PHE A 241 42.24 -30.11 3.65
CA PHE A 241 42.08 -31.56 3.59
C PHE A 241 43.37 -32.31 3.32
N ALA A 242 44.46 -31.62 2.98
CA ALA A 242 45.75 -32.26 2.81
C ALA A 242 46.25 -32.85 4.14
N SER A 243 47.14 -33.82 4.06
CA SER A 243 47.88 -34.33 5.22
C SER A 243 48.76 -33.26 5.84
N GLU A 244 49.09 -33.44 7.13
CA GLU A 244 49.95 -32.50 7.86
C GLU A 244 51.35 -32.37 7.23
N SER A 245 51.88 -33.43 6.60
CA SER A 245 53.15 -33.38 5.86
C SER A 245 53.06 -32.47 4.64
N LEU A 246 51.97 -32.49 3.88
CA LEU A 246 51.77 -31.62 2.72
C LEU A 246 51.35 -30.19 3.08
N LYS A 247 50.73 -29.99 4.25
CA LYS A 247 50.53 -28.65 4.84
C LYS A 247 51.86 -28.02 5.28
N ASP A 248 52.91 -28.82 5.43
CA ASP A 248 54.28 -28.38 5.68
C ASP A 248 55.17 -28.43 4.41
N ASP A 249 54.63 -28.83 3.25
CA ASP A 249 55.32 -28.79 1.96
C ASP A 249 55.20 -27.38 1.34
N ARG A 250 56.37 -26.74 1.19
CA ARG A 250 56.47 -25.37 0.69
C ARG A 250 55.86 -25.17 -0.69
N GLU A 251 56.00 -26.13 -1.61
CA GLU A 251 55.48 -26.01 -2.97
C GLU A 251 53.95 -26.08 -2.98
N VAL A 252 53.39 -27.03 -2.22
CA VAL A 252 51.94 -27.18 -2.08
C VAL A 252 51.32 -25.94 -1.46
N VAL A 253 51.93 -25.43 -0.37
CA VAL A 253 51.43 -24.23 0.30
C VAL A 253 51.56 -23.00 -0.58
N LEU A 254 52.67 -22.80 -1.30
CA LEU A 254 52.82 -21.68 -2.25
C LEU A 254 51.79 -21.76 -3.38
N ALA A 255 51.50 -22.95 -3.90
CA ALA A 255 50.45 -23.14 -4.90
C ALA A 255 49.06 -22.78 -4.32
N ALA A 256 48.79 -23.11 -3.06
CA ALA A 256 47.55 -22.75 -2.38
C ALA A 256 47.45 -21.25 -2.05
N THR A 257 48.53 -20.60 -1.60
CA THR A 257 48.54 -19.17 -1.26
C THR A 257 48.49 -18.28 -2.49
N ASN A 258 49.12 -18.70 -3.60
CA ASN A 258 49.03 -17.99 -4.88
C ASN A 258 47.63 -18.03 -5.49
N THR A 259 46.87 -19.10 -5.27
CA THR A 259 45.46 -19.15 -5.71
C THR A 259 44.55 -18.41 -4.75
N ARG A 260 44.82 -18.51 -3.43
CA ARG A 260 44.06 -17.78 -2.42
C ARG A 260 44.89 -17.54 -1.16
N GLY A 261 45.20 -16.27 -0.87
CA GLY A 261 46.07 -15.89 0.25
C GLY A 261 45.61 -16.40 1.62
N SER A 262 44.29 -16.47 1.87
CA SER A 262 43.73 -16.99 3.13
C SER A 262 43.98 -18.48 3.37
N SER A 263 44.42 -19.24 2.36
CA SER A 263 44.82 -20.65 2.52
C SER A 263 46.02 -20.82 3.46
N LEU A 264 46.78 -19.75 3.72
CA LEU A 264 47.89 -19.71 4.68
C LEU A 264 47.48 -20.22 6.07
N VAL A 265 46.21 -20.07 6.47
CA VAL A 265 45.69 -20.57 7.76
C VAL A 265 45.89 -22.08 7.95
N HIS A 266 45.92 -22.85 6.85
CA HIS A 266 46.09 -24.31 6.89
C HIS A 266 47.55 -24.75 6.79
N ALA A 267 48.49 -23.82 6.55
CA ALA A 267 49.90 -24.13 6.49
C ALA A 267 50.47 -24.40 7.89
N SER A 268 51.56 -25.18 7.94
CA SER A 268 52.28 -25.45 9.17
C SER A 268 52.75 -24.15 9.85
N ALA A 269 52.93 -24.19 11.17
CA ALA A 269 53.45 -23.03 11.92
C ALA A 269 54.82 -22.56 11.41
N ARG A 270 55.66 -23.49 10.91
CA ARG A 270 56.95 -23.19 10.29
C ARG A 270 56.79 -22.35 9.02
N LEU A 271 55.93 -22.78 8.10
CA LEU A 271 55.71 -22.06 6.83
C LEU A 271 54.97 -20.72 7.03
N ARG A 272 54.17 -20.58 8.09
CA ARG A 272 53.57 -19.28 8.49
C ARG A 272 54.58 -18.27 9.04
N GLN A 273 55.81 -18.70 9.31
CA GLN A 273 56.94 -17.84 9.66
C GLN A 273 57.88 -17.59 8.46
N GLU A 274 57.68 -18.30 7.34
CA GLU A 274 58.54 -18.15 6.18
C GLU A 274 58.16 -16.89 5.38
N ARG A 275 59.09 -15.94 5.30
CA ARG A 275 58.88 -14.64 4.63
C ARG A 275 58.31 -14.78 3.21
N ALA A 276 58.84 -15.70 2.40
CA ALA A 276 58.40 -15.87 1.02
C ALA A 276 56.96 -16.40 0.89
N VAL A 277 56.56 -17.32 1.77
CA VAL A 277 55.21 -17.89 1.79
C VAL A 277 54.20 -16.86 2.27
N VAL A 278 54.51 -16.14 3.35
CA VAL A 278 53.65 -15.07 3.88
C VAL A 278 53.56 -13.91 2.89
N LEU A 279 54.64 -13.54 2.22
CA LEU A 279 54.63 -12.51 1.18
C LEU A 279 53.76 -12.91 -0.01
N SER A 280 53.89 -14.15 -0.50
CA SER A 280 53.00 -14.70 -1.53
C SER A 280 51.54 -14.57 -1.11
N ALA A 281 51.20 -14.99 0.12
CA ALA A 281 49.84 -14.89 0.63
C ALA A 281 49.34 -13.43 0.77
N VAL A 282 50.13 -12.54 1.38
CA VAL A 282 49.80 -11.12 1.59
C VAL A 282 49.65 -10.37 0.26
N SER A 283 50.45 -10.72 -0.74
CA SER A 283 50.37 -10.12 -2.08
C SER A 283 49.06 -10.45 -2.81
N GLN A 284 48.43 -11.59 -2.49
CA GLN A 284 47.13 -11.97 -3.03
C GLN A 284 45.97 -11.43 -2.18
N ASP A 285 46.12 -11.44 -0.85
CA ASP A 285 45.14 -10.94 0.11
C ASP A 285 45.87 -10.37 1.33
N GLY A 286 45.83 -9.05 1.52
CA GLY A 286 46.47 -8.36 2.65
C GLY A 286 46.02 -8.90 4.02
N SER A 287 44.83 -9.48 4.11
CA SER A 287 44.29 -10.09 5.33
C SER A 287 45.03 -11.36 5.73
N ALA A 288 45.78 -11.99 4.82
CA ALA A 288 46.60 -13.16 5.11
C ALA A 288 47.68 -12.88 6.17
N LEU A 289 48.02 -11.60 6.40
CA LEU A 289 48.90 -11.18 7.49
C LEU A 289 48.38 -11.61 8.88
N ALA A 290 47.07 -11.81 9.03
CA ALA A 290 46.47 -12.33 10.25
C ALA A 290 46.96 -13.74 10.60
N TYR A 291 47.39 -14.54 9.60
CA TYR A 291 47.83 -15.91 9.80
C TYR A 291 49.35 -16.07 9.93
N GLY A 292 50.12 -15.04 9.53
CA GLY A 292 51.57 -14.99 9.73
C GLY A 292 51.97 -14.77 11.19
N SER A 293 53.27 -14.86 11.47
CA SER A 293 53.80 -14.54 12.81
C SER A 293 53.65 -13.07 13.18
N ASP A 294 53.69 -12.80 14.49
CA ASP A 294 53.59 -11.44 15.03
C ASP A 294 54.75 -10.53 14.60
N ASP A 295 55.88 -11.08 14.16
CA ASP A 295 57.01 -10.30 13.65
C ASP A 295 56.65 -9.55 12.38
N PHE A 296 55.87 -10.15 11.47
CA PHE A 296 55.41 -9.49 10.24
C PHE A 296 54.39 -8.38 10.50
N ARG A 297 53.71 -8.41 11.65
CA ARG A 297 52.79 -7.36 12.09
C ARG A 297 53.49 -6.11 12.63
N LYS A 298 54.78 -6.27 12.99
CA LYS A 298 55.68 -5.18 13.40
C LYS A 298 56.55 -4.71 12.23
N ASP A 299 56.69 -5.51 11.18
CA ASP A 299 57.44 -5.15 9.98
C ASP A 299 56.65 -4.12 9.15
N ARG A 300 57.21 -2.92 9.06
CA ARG A 300 56.64 -1.80 8.32
C ARG A 300 56.43 -2.11 6.83
N GLU A 301 57.29 -2.92 6.20
CA GLU A 301 57.19 -3.26 4.78
C GLU A 301 55.95 -4.13 4.52
N PHE A 302 55.75 -5.18 5.32
CA PHE A 302 54.57 -6.04 5.24
C PHE A 302 53.28 -5.27 5.52
N ILE A 303 53.28 -4.39 6.51
CA ILE A 303 52.12 -3.55 6.82
C ILE A 303 51.82 -2.59 5.67
N LEU A 304 52.83 -1.92 5.09
CA LEU A 304 52.61 -1.04 3.94
C LEU A 304 52.07 -1.79 2.72
N LEU A 305 52.58 -2.99 2.44
CA LEU A 305 52.06 -3.83 1.36
C LEU A 305 50.60 -4.24 1.62
N ALA A 306 50.30 -4.68 2.85
CA ALA A 306 48.96 -5.11 3.24
C ALA A 306 47.94 -3.95 3.24
N VAL A 307 48.29 -2.79 3.79
CA VAL A 307 47.40 -1.61 3.82
C VAL A 307 47.27 -0.94 2.46
N ALA A 308 48.23 -1.11 1.55
CA ALA A 308 48.07 -0.67 0.17
C ALA A 308 46.98 -1.47 -0.56
N LEU A 309 46.95 -2.80 -0.36
CA LEU A 309 45.91 -3.67 -0.94
C LEU A 309 44.55 -3.49 -0.26
N ASN A 310 44.53 -3.40 1.07
CA ASN A 310 43.32 -3.17 1.86
C ASN A 310 43.67 -2.41 3.14
N GLY A 311 43.32 -1.12 3.21
CA GLY A 311 43.62 -0.26 4.36
C GLY A 311 43.17 -0.78 5.72
N LEU A 312 42.15 -1.65 5.79
CA LEU A 312 41.71 -2.29 7.05
C LEU A 312 42.76 -3.23 7.66
N CYS A 313 43.77 -3.66 6.90
CA CYS A 313 44.89 -4.45 7.42
C CYS A 313 45.69 -3.70 8.50
N LEU A 314 45.49 -2.38 8.64
CA LEU A 314 46.03 -1.59 9.74
C LEU A 314 45.65 -2.17 11.12
N GLN A 315 44.52 -2.88 11.23
CA GLN A 315 44.12 -3.55 12.48
C GLN A 315 45.14 -4.59 12.97
N TYR A 316 45.90 -5.19 12.05
CA TYR A 316 46.93 -6.17 12.37
C TYR A 316 48.27 -5.53 12.73
N ALA A 317 48.44 -4.24 12.48
CA ALA A 317 49.69 -3.54 12.75
C ALA A 317 49.94 -3.38 14.25
N SER A 318 51.21 -3.35 14.64
CA SER A 318 51.63 -3.01 16.00
C SER A 318 51.11 -1.64 16.43
N ALA A 319 50.96 -1.40 17.73
CA ALA A 319 50.49 -0.11 18.25
C ALA A 319 51.37 1.07 17.80
N GLU A 320 52.68 0.85 17.64
CA GLU A 320 53.63 1.83 17.12
C GLU A 320 53.30 2.23 15.67
N LEU A 321 53.04 1.25 14.79
CA LEU A 321 52.70 1.50 13.40
C LEU A 321 51.28 2.07 13.23
N ARG A 322 50.36 1.79 14.15
CA ARG A 322 49.03 2.42 14.21
C ARG A 322 49.08 3.88 14.68
N ALA A 323 50.18 4.30 15.30
CA ALA A 323 50.47 5.69 15.65
C ALA A 323 51.35 6.40 14.61
N ASP A 324 51.89 5.68 13.62
CA ASP A 324 52.68 6.26 12.54
C ASP A 324 51.78 6.99 11.54
N ARG A 325 51.94 8.31 11.46
CA ARG A 325 51.13 9.17 10.60
C ARG A 325 51.21 8.79 9.12
N GLN A 326 52.36 8.36 8.60
CA GLN A 326 52.51 7.99 7.19
C GLN A 326 51.81 6.66 6.88
N VAL A 327 51.97 5.66 7.75
CA VAL A 327 51.31 4.36 7.59
C VAL A 327 49.79 4.53 7.65
N VAL A 328 49.29 5.30 8.61
CA VAL A 328 47.86 5.59 8.76
C VAL A 328 47.32 6.38 7.57
N LEU A 329 48.04 7.39 7.07
CA LEU A 329 47.60 8.12 5.86
C LEU A 329 47.61 7.23 4.61
N GLN A 330 48.60 6.34 4.46
CA GLN A 330 48.61 5.37 3.36
C GLN A 330 47.44 4.40 3.47
N ALA A 331 47.13 3.92 4.67
CA ALA A 331 45.97 3.07 4.93
C ALA A 331 44.65 3.81 4.63
N ILE A 332 44.51 5.07 5.04
CA ILE A 332 43.33 5.92 4.76
C ILE A 332 43.18 6.17 3.25
N ARG A 333 44.28 6.39 2.52
CA ARG A 333 44.28 6.52 1.05
C ARG A 333 43.79 5.27 0.34
N SER A 334 44.12 4.08 0.86
CA SER A 334 43.60 2.82 0.31
C SER A 334 42.15 2.61 0.72
N LYS A 335 41.85 2.75 2.02
CA LYS A 335 40.51 2.60 2.58
C LYS A 335 40.30 3.55 3.76
N PRO A 336 39.41 4.56 3.64
CA PRO A 336 39.23 5.58 4.68
C PRO A 336 38.80 5.06 6.06
N SER A 337 38.08 3.94 6.12
CA SER A 337 37.69 3.30 7.38
C SER A 337 38.88 2.73 8.19
N ALA A 338 40.09 2.70 7.63
CA ALA A 338 41.31 2.39 8.37
C ALA A 338 41.53 3.33 9.57
N LEU A 339 40.93 4.53 9.56
CA LEU A 339 40.93 5.44 10.70
C LEU A 339 40.42 4.78 12.00
N GLU A 340 39.53 3.78 11.92
CA GLU A 340 39.06 2.98 13.06
C GLU A 340 40.19 2.36 13.87
N HIS A 341 41.27 1.94 13.21
CA HIS A 341 42.36 1.22 13.87
C HIS A 341 43.54 2.12 14.24
N ALA A 342 43.54 3.38 13.78
CA ALA A 342 44.55 4.35 14.11
C ALA A 342 44.58 4.67 15.62
N ASP A 343 45.75 5.13 16.10
CA ASP A 343 45.91 5.59 17.47
C ASP A 343 44.95 6.75 17.81
N SER A 344 44.51 6.79 19.08
CA SER A 344 43.58 7.81 19.57
C SER A 344 44.06 9.25 19.33
N ARG A 345 45.37 9.51 19.32
CA ARG A 345 45.93 10.84 19.01
C ARG A 345 45.63 11.28 17.58
N LEU A 346 45.76 10.36 16.61
CA LEU A 346 45.50 10.64 15.19
C LEU A 346 44.00 10.74 14.90
N LYS A 347 43.15 10.05 15.67
CA LYS A 347 41.68 10.20 15.62
C LYS A 347 41.15 11.54 16.14
N ARG A 348 41.99 12.31 16.86
CA ARG A 348 41.72 13.69 17.30
C ARG A 348 42.30 14.74 16.35
N ASP A 349 43.21 14.35 15.47
CA ASP A 349 43.86 15.25 14.54
C ASP A 349 42.88 15.66 13.43
N ARG A 350 42.48 16.93 13.44
CA ARG A 350 41.52 17.50 12.50
C ARG A 350 41.97 17.32 11.05
N GLU A 351 43.28 17.35 10.75
CA GLU A 351 43.77 17.18 9.38
C GLU A 351 43.65 15.74 8.89
N ILE A 352 43.96 14.77 9.74
CA ILE A 352 43.86 13.34 9.39
C ILE A 352 42.40 12.93 9.26
N VAL A 353 41.55 13.40 10.18
CA VAL A 353 40.10 13.18 10.13
C VAL A 353 39.53 13.83 8.86
N LEU A 354 39.90 15.08 8.54
CA LEU A 354 39.49 15.71 7.27
C LEU A 354 40.01 14.96 6.05
N ALA A 355 41.25 14.47 6.05
CA ALA A 355 41.81 13.71 4.94
C ALA A 355 41.06 12.38 4.67
N ALA A 356 40.58 11.72 5.74
CA ALA A 356 39.74 10.54 5.63
C ALA A 356 38.31 10.89 5.16
N MET A 357 37.72 11.93 5.75
CA MET A 357 36.39 12.43 5.37
C MET A 357 36.34 12.88 3.92
N CYS A 358 37.39 13.55 3.44
CA CYS A 358 37.48 14.03 2.06
C CYS A 358 37.34 12.90 1.02
N GLN A 359 37.70 11.65 1.38
CA GLN A 359 37.58 10.48 0.53
C GLN A 359 36.29 9.69 0.81
N ASN A 360 35.95 9.48 2.09
CA ASN A 360 34.67 8.91 2.49
C ASN A 360 34.17 9.59 3.78
N PRO A 361 33.04 10.31 3.72
CA PRO A 361 32.39 10.93 4.88
C PRO A 361 32.18 9.99 6.07
N ASP A 362 31.87 8.71 5.84
CA ASP A 362 31.62 7.68 6.87
C ASP A 362 32.77 7.50 7.85
N SER A 363 33.97 7.90 7.42
CA SER A 363 35.17 7.85 8.25
C SER A 363 35.08 8.74 9.49
N LEU A 364 34.22 9.76 9.48
CA LEU A 364 33.97 10.60 10.65
C LEU A 364 33.42 9.77 11.83
N GLY A 365 32.70 8.68 11.57
CA GLY A 365 32.25 7.73 12.60
C GLY A 365 33.40 7.19 13.47
N PHE A 366 34.63 7.15 12.94
CA PHE A 366 35.82 6.66 13.65
C PHE A 366 36.64 7.76 14.35
N ALA A 367 36.33 9.03 14.11
CA ALA A 367 36.91 10.14 14.85
C ALA A 367 36.43 10.11 16.31
N LEU A 368 37.18 10.76 17.21
CA LEU A 368 36.78 10.89 18.60
C LEU A 368 35.62 11.88 18.77
N ASP A 369 34.75 11.63 19.76
CA ASP A 369 33.55 12.45 20.01
C ASP A 369 33.87 13.93 20.26
N SER A 370 35.08 14.22 20.75
CA SER A 370 35.59 15.59 20.89
C SER A 370 35.69 16.36 19.56
N VAL A 371 35.90 15.66 18.44
CA VAL A 371 35.95 16.25 17.09
C VAL A 371 34.56 16.26 16.46
N LYS A 372 33.76 15.21 16.69
CA LYS A 372 32.38 15.09 16.17
C LYS A 372 31.42 16.14 16.76
N ASN A 373 31.62 16.49 18.02
CA ASN A 373 30.79 17.48 18.73
C ASN A 373 31.34 18.91 18.63
N ASP A 374 32.38 19.14 17.84
CA ASP A 374 32.91 20.46 17.56
C ASP A 374 32.12 21.10 16.41
N ASP A 375 31.17 21.98 16.76
CA ASP A 375 30.29 22.64 15.79
C ASP A 375 31.07 23.43 14.73
N ILE A 376 32.21 24.04 15.08
CA ILE A 376 33.02 24.84 14.15
C ILE A 376 33.68 23.93 13.11
N PHE A 377 34.26 22.82 13.58
CA PHE A 377 34.84 21.81 12.70
C PHE A 377 33.79 21.20 11.79
N MET A 378 32.64 20.81 12.35
CA MET A 378 31.55 20.18 11.59
C MET A 378 30.94 21.12 10.55
N ILE A 379 30.71 22.40 10.87
CA ILE A 379 30.24 23.39 9.89
C ILE A 379 31.28 23.57 8.78
N SER A 380 32.58 23.66 9.11
CA SER A 380 33.65 23.77 8.10
C SER A 380 33.73 22.52 7.21
N ALA A 381 33.54 21.33 7.79
CA ALA A 381 33.53 20.07 7.05
C ALA A 381 32.29 19.95 6.15
N ILE A 382 31.10 20.33 6.63
CA ILE A 382 29.85 20.38 5.84
C ILE A 382 29.97 21.38 4.69
N ALA A 383 30.58 22.54 4.91
CA ALA A 383 30.78 23.54 3.87
C ALA A 383 31.71 23.07 2.74
N ARG A 384 32.73 22.25 3.05
CA ARG A 384 33.63 21.65 2.05
C ARG A 384 33.03 20.41 1.39
N GLN A 385 32.34 19.58 2.17
CA GLN A 385 31.69 18.35 1.74
C GLN A 385 30.33 18.18 2.42
N PRO A 386 29.25 18.59 1.74
CA PRO A 386 27.89 18.56 2.29
C PRO A 386 27.42 17.18 2.80
N GLN A 387 27.96 16.07 2.28
CA GLN A 387 27.66 14.69 2.72
C GLN A 387 28.03 14.44 4.19
N THR A 388 28.93 15.26 4.74
CA THR A 388 29.34 15.21 6.14
C THR A 388 28.18 15.52 7.10
N LEU A 389 27.14 16.20 6.62
CA LEU A 389 25.97 16.55 7.41
C LEU A 389 25.36 15.34 8.13
N GLN A 390 25.40 14.16 7.53
CA GLN A 390 24.85 12.92 8.11
C GLN A 390 25.48 12.52 9.46
N PHE A 391 26.73 12.94 9.70
CA PHE A 391 27.48 12.66 10.92
C PHE A 391 27.44 13.81 11.92
N ALA A 392 26.81 14.92 11.55
CA ALA A 392 26.64 16.05 12.45
C ALA A 392 25.67 15.69 13.58
N SER A 393 25.87 16.34 14.73
CA SER A 393 24.98 16.20 15.86
C SER A 393 23.53 16.48 15.47
N GLU A 394 22.56 15.86 16.15
CA GLU A 394 21.12 16.13 15.93
C GLU A 394 20.81 17.64 15.98
N ARG A 395 21.52 18.37 16.84
CA ARG A 395 21.43 19.83 16.92
C ARG A 395 21.80 20.52 15.61
N LEU A 396 22.87 20.10 14.93
CA LEU A 396 23.30 20.66 13.65
C LEU A 396 22.45 20.16 12.47
N ARG A 397 22.03 18.88 12.49
CA ARG A 397 21.10 18.30 11.51
C ARG A 397 19.68 18.84 11.63
N GLY A 398 19.30 19.36 12.80
CA GLY A 398 18.06 20.10 13.04
C GLY A 398 18.20 21.61 12.84
N ASN A 399 19.42 22.09 12.56
CA ASN A 399 19.64 23.51 12.28
C ASN A 399 19.31 23.81 10.82
N LYS A 400 18.21 24.54 10.61
CA LYS A 400 17.71 24.90 9.28
C LYS A 400 18.80 25.55 8.42
N ASP A 401 19.60 26.48 8.94
CA ASP A 401 20.58 27.22 8.14
C ASP A 401 21.77 26.36 7.70
N VAL A 402 22.24 25.47 8.58
CA VAL A 402 23.35 24.54 8.28
C VAL A 402 22.95 23.55 7.20
N VAL A 403 21.74 23.00 7.33
CA VAL A 403 21.21 22.01 6.39
C VAL A 403 20.87 22.66 5.05
N LEU A 404 20.24 23.84 5.05
CA LEU A 404 19.95 24.59 3.82
C LEU A 404 21.24 25.05 3.12
N GLY A 405 22.29 25.40 3.88
CA GLY A 405 23.63 25.66 3.35
C GLY A 405 24.27 24.43 2.71
N ALA A 406 24.09 23.25 3.30
CA ALA A 406 24.52 21.98 2.71
C ALA A 406 23.75 21.66 1.42
N ILE A 407 22.43 21.89 1.40
CA ILE A 407 21.55 21.70 0.23
C ILE A 407 21.98 22.59 -0.95
N LYS A 408 22.46 23.80 -0.67
CA LYS A 408 22.99 24.71 -1.70
C LYS A 408 24.21 24.12 -2.44
N GLY A 409 25.09 23.42 -1.72
CA GLY A 409 26.27 22.77 -2.30
C GLY A 409 25.98 21.38 -2.87
N MET A 410 25.09 20.62 -2.24
CA MET A 410 24.65 19.29 -2.64
C MET A 410 23.13 19.15 -2.42
N PRO A 411 22.32 19.18 -3.49
CA PRO A 411 20.88 18.98 -3.41
C PRO A 411 20.43 17.78 -2.55
N GLY A 412 21.20 16.68 -2.58
CA GLY A 412 20.94 15.48 -1.77
C GLY A 412 21.23 15.56 -0.28
N ALA A 413 21.78 16.67 0.22
CA ALA A 413 22.00 16.85 1.66
C ALA A 413 20.68 16.90 2.47
N VAL A 414 19.54 17.12 1.78
CA VAL A 414 18.19 17.04 2.37
C VAL A 414 17.93 15.71 3.07
N GLU A 415 18.51 14.61 2.58
CA GLU A 415 18.36 13.27 3.15
C GLU A 415 18.99 13.14 4.54
N TYR A 416 19.98 13.99 4.84
CA TYR A 416 20.73 13.96 6.10
C TYR A 416 20.23 14.96 7.12
N ALA A 417 19.18 15.72 6.81
CA ALA A 417 18.50 16.56 7.78
C ALA A 417 17.85 15.67 8.87
N ALA A 418 17.68 16.22 10.07
CA ALA A 418 16.95 15.53 11.13
C ALA A 418 15.53 15.18 10.64
N ASP A 419 14.93 14.11 11.16
CA ASP A 419 13.57 13.68 10.76
C ASP A 419 12.54 14.79 10.96
N SER A 420 12.73 15.58 12.03
CA SER A 420 11.94 16.77 12.30
C SER A 420 12.01 17.82 11.19
N LEU A 421 13.08 17.86 10.38
CA LEU A 421 13.20 18.71 9.19
C LEU A 421 12.76 17.98 7.92
N ARG A 422 13.08 16.71 7.73
CA ARG A 422 12.68 15.95 6.51
C ARG A 422 11.17 15.75 6.40
N GLN A 423 10.48 15.69 7.53
CA GLN A 423 9.02 15.65 7.59
C GLN A 423 8.41 17.05 7.73
N ASP A 424 9.24 18.07 7.98
CA ASP A 424 8.79 19.47 7.99
C ASP A 424 8.54 19.90 6.55
N PRO A 425 7.27 20.07 6.16
CA PRO A 425 6.92 20.44 4.79
C PRO A 425 7.48 21.82 4.44
N ASP A 426 7.64 22.72 5.42
CA ASP A 426 8.22 24.06 5.19
C ASP A 426 9.71 23.98 4.88
N PHE A 427 10.41 23.03 5.52
CA PHE A 427 11.80 22.77 5.22
C PHE A 427 11.96 22.13 3.83
N LEU A 428 11.19 21.10 3.49
CA LEU A 428 11.26 20.46 2.16
C LEU A 428 10.89 21.44 1.05
N ARG A 429 9.89 22.29 1.30
CA ARG A 429 9.52 23.38 0.39
C ARG A 429 10.67 24.37 0.21
N ARG A 430 11.33 24.80 1.29
CA ARG A 430 12.50 25.68 1.20
C ARG A 430 13.68 24.99 0.52
N ALA A 431 13.88 23.70 0.73
CA ALA A 431 14.92 22.91 0.07
C ALA A 431 14.71 22.88 -1.46
N LEU A 432 13.47 22.66 -1.91
CA LEU A 432 13.09 22.72 -3.33
C LEU A 432 13.15 24.15 -3.91
N GLN A 433 13.08 25.19 -3.07
CA GLN A 433 13.19 26.60 -3.47
C GLN A 433 14.61 27.15 -3.51
N ILE A 434 15.54 26.62 -2.72
CA ILE A 434 16.93 27.12 -2.65
C ILE A 434 17.67 26.94 -3.97
N ASN A 435 17.29 25.91 -4.73
CA ASN A 435 17.88 25.59 -6.02
C ASN A 435 16.76 25.27 -7.01
N VAL A 436 15.94 26.28 -7.37
CA VAL A 436 14.78 26.11 -8.26
C VAL A 436 15.16 25.43 -9.58
N GLU A 437 16.37 25.66 -10.08
CA GLU A 437 16.92 25.06 -11.30
C GLU A 437 17.41 23.61 -11.13
N ARG A 438 17.70 23.18 -9.90
CA ARG A 438 18.20 21.83 -9.55
C ARG A 438 17.26 21.11 -8.57
N ALA A 439 15.99 21.51 -8.56
CA ALA A 439 14.96 20.94 -7.69
C ALA A 439 14.70 19.46 -8.02
N ASP A 440 14.96 19.08 -9.27
CA ASP A 440 14.98 17.71 -9.74
C ASP A 440 16.05 16.85 -9.05
N GLU A 441 17.24 17.38 -8.82
CA GLU A 441 18.28 16.69 -8.05
C GLU A 441 17.91 16.56 -6.57
N VAL A 442 17.34 17.60 -5.95
CA VAL A 442 16.82 17.51 -4.57
C VAL A 442 15.76 16.41 -4.51
N PHE A 443 14.86 16.38 -5.49
CA PHE A 443 13.81 15.39 -5.59
C PHE A 443 14.35 13.97 -5.78
N GLN A 444 15.43 13.81 -6.56
CA GLN A 444 16.15 12.55 -6.71
C GLN A 444 16.76 12.01 -5.39
N HIS A 445 16.82 12.79 -4.32
CA HIS A 445 17.38 12.35 -3.05
C HIS A 445 16.34 12.21 -1.94
N LEU A 446 15.06 12.31 -2.27
CA LEU A 446 13.96 12.12 -1.30
C LEU A 446 13.57 10.63 -1.10
N GLY A 447 14.32 9.68 -1.66
CA GLY A 447 14.14 8.23 -1.39
C GLY A 447 12.75 7.69 -1.74
N ASP A 448 12.11 6.97 -0.82
CA ASP A 448 10.75 6.39 -0.98
C ASP A 448 9.68 7.43 -1.22
N LEU A 449 9.96 8.65 -0.80
CA LEU A 449 9.07 9.76 -1.07
C LEU A 449 8.97 10.02 -2.59
N LYS A 450 9.86 9.54 -3.48
CA LYS A 450 9.65 9.71 -4.94
C LYS A 450 8.47 8.92 -5.50
N SER A 451 8.26 7.72 -4.95
CA SER A 451 7.13 6.85 -5.27
C SER A 451 5.89 7.29 -4.52
N ASP A 452 6.09 8.05 -3.45
CA ASP A 452 5.06 8.92 -2.96
C ASP A 452 4.68 9.89 -4.09
N ARG A 453 3.66 9.45 -4.81
CA ARG A 453 3.03 10.18 -5.89
C ARG A 453 2.71 11.61 -5.46
N THR A 454 2.45 11.86 -4.17
CA THR A 454 2.19 13.21 -3.65
C THR A 454 3.45 14.07 -3.63
N LEU A 455 4.61 13.58 -3.17
CA LEU A 455 5.88 14.30 -3.26
C LEU A 455 6.29 14.48 -4.74
N ALA A 456 6.08 13.46 -5.59
CA ALA A 456 6.32 13.54 -7.05
C ALA A 456 5.48 14.61 -7.70
N SER A 457 4.20 14.63 -7.36
CA SER A 457 3.30 15.67 -7.80
C SER A 457 3.72 17.04 -7.24
N MET A 458 4.19 17.13 -5.99
CA MET A 458 4.64 18.38 -5.38
C MET A 458 5.90 18.91 -6.09
N ALA A 459 6.82 18.04 -6.46
CA ALA A 459 8.05 18.43 -7.11
C ALA A 459 7.86 18.78 -8.59
N LEU A 460 7.02 18.03 -9.31
CA LEU A 460 6.63 18.34 -10.70
C LEU A 460 5.97 19.72 -10.84
N ARG A 461 5.35 20.22 -9.76
CA ARG A 461 4.81 21.59 -9.70
C ARG A 461 5.91 22.66 -9.66
N PHE A 462 7.11 22.33 -9.18
CA PHE A 462 8.25 23.23 -9.20
C PHE A 462 9.06 23.09 -10.50
N HIS A 463 9.25 21.87 -11.01
CA HIS A 463 9.98 21.64 -12.25
C HIS A 463 9.55 20.35 -12.99
N GLY A 464 9.11 20.47 -14.24
CA GLY A 464 8.54 19.37 -15.01
C GLY A 464 9.56 18.36 -15.55
N SER A 465 10.86 18.69 -15.59
CA SER A 465 11.92 17.73 -15.98
C SER A 465 11.99 16.52 -15.04
N ILE A 466 11.48 16.65 -13.81
CA ILE A 466 11.42 15.60 -12.79
C ILE A 466 10.72 14.34 -13.30
N LEU A 467 9.82 14.49 -14.27
CA LEU A 467 9.14 13.38 -14.92
C LEU A 467 10.12 12.36 -15.50
N GLN A 468 11.25 12.82 -16.04
CA GLN A 468 12.30 11.96 -16.60
C GLN A 468 12.96 11.08 -15.52
N HIS A 469 12.84 11.47 -14.25
CA HIS A 469 13.44 10.79 -13.10
C HIS A 469 12.43 9.96 -12.31
N LEU A 470 11.15 10.01 -12.70
CA LEU A 470 10.14 9.13 -12.15
C LEU A 470 10.25 7.74 -12.80
N PRO A 471 9.83 6.69 -12.07
CA PRO A 471 9.83 5.34 -12.63
C PRO A 471 8.87 5.25 -13.83
N ALA A 472 9.12 4.41 -14.84
CA ALA A 472 8.30 4.33 -16.07
C ALA A 472 6.81 4.08 -15.79
N SER A 473 6.52 3.34 -14.72
CA SER A 473 5.17 3.15 -14.21
C SER A 473 4.47 4.47 -13.86
N LEU A 474 5.23 5.49 -13.43
CA LEU A 474 4.81 6.86 -13.11
C LEU A 474 5.23 7.89 -14.19
N ALA A 475 6.19 7.61 -15.08
CA ALA A 475 6.71 8.56 -16.07
C ALA A 475 6.03 8.40 -17.44
N GLN A 476 5.52 7.21 -17.75
CA GLN A 476 4.55 6.97 -18.82
C GLN A 476 3.11 7.12 -18.33
N ASP A 477 2.98 7.27 -17.00
CA ASP A 477 1.72 7.60 -16.39
C ASP A 477 1.24 8.92 -16.98
N ARG A 478 0.10 8.79 -17.66
CA ARG A 478 -0.58 9.87 -18.32
C ARG A 478 -0.67 11.10 -17.41
N GLU A 479 -0.96 10.96 -16.12
CA GLU A 479 -1.20 12.09 -15.21
C GLU A 479 0.07 12.86 -14.84
N LEU A 480 1.16 12.16 -14.63
CA LEU A 480 2.43 12.78 -14.25
C LEU A 480 3.08 13.46 -15.45
N ILE A 481 2.91 12.90 -16.66
CA ILE A 481 3.30 13.60 -17.90
C ILE A 481 2.55 14.92 -18.02
N LEU A 482 1.25 14.90 -17.75
CA LEU A 482 0.41 16.09 -17.76
C LEU A 482 0.81 17.11 -16.68
N LEU A 483 1.25 16.67 -15.50
CA LEU A 483 1.80 17.56 -14.46
C LEU A 483 3.13 18.20 -14.87
N ALA A 484 3.97 17.46 -15.57
CA ALA A 484 5.25 17.93 -16.07
C ALA A 484 5.10 18.96 -17.19
N VAL A 485 4.12 18.75 -18.08
CA VAL A 485 3.82 19.62 -19.21
C VAL A 485 3.54 21.07 -18.76
N LEU A 486 3.03 21.26 -17.53
CA LEU A 486 2.76 22.56 -16.93
C LEU A 486 3.98 23.50 -16.98
N SER A 487 5.16 23.02 -16.58
CA SER A 487 6.40 23.80 -16.51
C SER A 487 7.47 23.35 -17.52
N TYR A 488 7.32 22.18 -18.14
CA TYR A 488 8.23 21.61 -19.12
C TYR A 488 7.44 21.02 -20.30
N PRO A 489 7.02 21.83 -21.29
CA PRO A 489 6.11 21.39 -22.36
C PRO A 489 6.73 20.34 -23.31
N GLN A 490 8.06 20.21 -23.30
CA GLN A 490 8.77 19.12 -23.99
C GLN A 490 8.51 17.74 -23.38
N ALA A 491 8.00 17.66 -22.14
CA ALA A 491 7.53 16.41 -21.53
C ALA A 491 6.53 15.66 -22.43
N PHE A 492 5.77 16.39 -23.25
CA PHE A 492 4.86 15.79 -24.21
C PHE A 492 5.57 14.82 -25.18
N ARG A 493 6.82 15.13 -25.57
CA ARG A 493 7.63 14.26 -26.46
C ARG A 493 8.13 12.98 -25.80
N LEU A 494 8.10 12.92 -24.47
CA LEU A 494 8.50 11.74 -23.71
C LEU A 494 7.35 10.74 -23.59
N ALA A 495 6.14 11.13 -23.94
CA ALA A 495 5.02 10.23 -24.03
C ALA A 495 5.24 9.18 -25.15
N PRO A 496 4.73 7.95 -25.00
CA PRO A 496 4.70 6.96 -26.09
C PRO A 496 4.09 7.53 -27.37
N GLU A 497 4.56 7.10 -28.55
CA GLU A 497 4.04 7.54 -29.86
C GLU A 497 2.53 7.29 -30.00
N THR A 498 2.04 6.22 -29.37
CA THR A 498 0.61 5.91 -29.27
C THR A 498 -0.17 7.01 -28.54
N LEU A 499 0.40 7.63 -27.50
CA LEU A 499 -0.20 8.76 -26.79
C LEU A 499 0.00 10.07 -27.55
N GLN A 500 1.15 10.30 -28.19
CA GLN A 500 1.38 11.55 -28.94
C GLN A 500 0.46 11.71 -30.16
N ALA A 501 0.04 10.61 -30.78
CA ALA A 501 -0.94 10.59 -31.87
C ALA A 501 -2.40 10.52 -31.37
N ASP A 502 -2.59 10.21 -30.09
CA ASP A 502 -3.90 10.15 -29.46
C ASP A 502 -4.46 11.56 -29.24
N LYS A 503 -5.55 11.85 -29.95
CA LYS A 503 -6.30 13.10 -29.87
C LYS A 503 -6.74 13.40 -28.43
N GLU A 504 -7.00 12.39 -27.60
CA GLU A 504 -7.37 12.58 -26.18
C GLU A 504 -6.18 13.02 -25.32
N PHE A 505 -5.00 12.49 -25.61
CA PHE A 505 -3.80 12.83 -24.87
C PHE A 505 -3.24 14.19 -25.27
N ILE A 506 -3.27 14.51 -26.57
CA ILE A 506 -3.01 15.87 -27.08
C ILE A 506 -3.92 16.86 -26.37
N MET A 507 -5.23 16.57 -26.32
CA MET A 507 -6.20 17.41 -25.63
C MET A 507 -5.80 17.64 -24.17
N ALA A 508 -5.48 16.56 -23.45
CA ALA A 508 -5.10 16.62 -22.05
C ALA A 508 -3.82 17.43 -21.82
N ALA A 509 -2.84 17.35 -22.73
CA ALA A 509 -1.58 18.09 -22.60
C ALA A 509 -1.75 19.58 -22.91
N VAL A 510 -2.52 19.91 -23.94
CA VAL A 510 -2.83 21.28 -24.32
C VAL A 510 -3.62 21.99 -23.21
N LEU A 511 -4.55 21.28 -22.57
CA LEU A 511 -5.26 21.74 -21.36
C LEU A 511 -4.34 22.10 -20.19
N LYS A 512 -3.14 21.50 -20.11
CA LYS A 512 -2.16 21.79 -19.05
C LYS A 512 -1.20 22.90 -19.45
N ASN A 513 -0.75 22.92 -20.69
CA ASN A 513 0.07 23.99 -21.24
C ASN A 513 -0.18 24.12 -22.75
N PRO A 514 -0.80 25.22 -23.21
CA PRO A 514 -1.12 25.44 -24.62
C PRO A 514 0.11 25.43 -25.55
N GLU A 515 1.31 25.73 -25.02
CA GLU A 515 2.55 25.75 -25.80
C GLU A 515 2.92 24.37 -26.38
N VAL A 516 2.33 23.29 -25.87
CA VAL A 516 2.50 21.94 -26.43
C VAL A 516 2.11 21.88 -27.92
N LEU A 517 1.16 22.72 -28.35
CA LEU A 517 0.73 22.81 -29.75
C LEU A 517 1.86 23.18 -30.69
N ARG A 518 2.92 23.85 -30.21
CA ARG A 518 4.11 24.19 -31.01
C ARG A 518 4.92 22.95 -31.41
N PHE A 519 4.71 21.83 -30.73
CA PHE A 519 5.39 20.56 -30.99
C PHE A 519 4.53 19.57 -31.77
N ILE A 520 3.29 19.96 -32.12
CA ILE A 520 2.33 19.14 -32.87
C ILE A 520 2.21 19.69 -34.30
N PRO A 521 2.55 18.92 -35.34
CA PRO A 521 2.45 19.41 -36.72
C PRO A 521 1.00 19.53 -37.21
N GLN A 522 0.63 20.74 -37.67
CA GLN A 522 -0.61 21.17 -38.35
C GLN A 522 -1.88 20.33 -38.11
N LEU A 523 -2.69 20.75 -37.15
CA LEU A 523 -4.03 20.21 -36.87
C LEU A 523 -5.07 20.85 -37.79
N ARG A 524 -5.34 20.24 -38.96
CA ARG A 524 -6.32 20.75 -39.95
C ARG A 524 -7.74 20.20 -39.80
N ASP A 525 -7.96 19.32 -38.82
CA ASP A 525 -9.26 18.71 -38.59
C ASP A 525 -10.17 19.69 -37.84
N SER A 526 -11.12 20.29 -38.56
CA SER A 526 -12.08 21.29 -38.03
C SER A 526 -12.88 20.75 -36.83
N ASN A 527 -13.22 19.45 -36.81
CA ASN A 527 -13.93 18.84 -35.67
C ASN A 527 -13.01 18.70 -34.45
N PHE A 528 -11.72 18.44 -34.67
CA PHE A 528 -10.74 18.38 -33.60
C PHE A 528 -10.40 19.78 -33.09
N LEU A 529 -10.26 20.79 -33.94
CA LEU A 529 -10.08 22.19 -33.54
C LEU A 529 -11.28 22.71 -32.74
N THR A 530 -12.50 22.37 -33.18
CA THR A 530 -13.73 22.61 -32.43
C THR A 530 -13.63 21.96 -31.05
N SER A 531 -13.32 20.66 -30.98
CA SER A 531 -13.15 19.93 -29.71
C SER A 531 -12.03 20.51 -28.83
N LEU A 532 -10.97 21.04 -29.44
CA LEU A 532 -9.77 21.52 -28.77
C LEU A 532 -9.94 22.92 -28.21
N LEU A 533 -10.56 23.82 -28.95
CA LEU A 533 -11.00 25.10 -28.43
C LEU A 533 -12.15 24.91 -27.43
N THR A 534 -12.94 23.85 -27.57
CA THR A 534 -13.95 23.48 -26.57
C THR A 534 -13.34 23.09 -25.23
N ALA A 535 -12.17 22.44 -25.24
CA ALA A 535 -11.49 22.04 -24.01
C ALA A 535 -10.53 23.12 -23.50
N CYS A 536 -9.71 23.71 -24.37
CA CYS A 536 -8.65 24.65 -24.02
C CYS A 536 -8.75 25.91 -24.90
N PRO A 537 -9.50 26.93 -24.47
CA PRO A 537 -9.67 28.18 -25.20
C PRO A 537 -8.36 28.93 -25.48
N ALA A 538 -7.41 28.85 -24.54
CA ALA A 538 -6.08 29.46 -24.66
C ALA A 538 -5.25 28.88 -25.82
N ALA A 539 -5.63 27.71 -26.36
CA ALA A 539 -5.02 27.15 -27.56
C ALA A 539 -5.19 28.04 -28.80
N LEU A 540 -6.23 28.90 -28.81
CA LEU A 540 -6.49 29.83 -29.90
C LEU A 540 -5.26 30.69 -30.20
N GLU A 541 -4.46 31.06 -29.19
CA GLU A 541 -3.22 31.83 -29.35
C GLU A 541 -2.21 31.16 -30.29
N HIS A 542 -2.11 29.83 -30.24
CA HIS A 542 -1.14 29.05 -31.01
C HIS A 542 -1.75 28.39 -32.27
N LEU A 543 -3.02 28.69 -32.56
CA LEU A 543 -3.78 28.15 -33.70
C LEU A 543 -4.20 29.27 -34.67
N PRO A 544 -3.30 29.72 -35.57
CA PRO A 544 -3.56 30.83 -36.48
C PRO A 544 -4.74 30.56 -37.44
N GLU A 545 -5.01 29.29 -37.76
CA GLU A 545 -6.14 28.89 -38.62
C GLU A 545 -7.51 29.12 -37.97
N ALA A 546 -7.59 29.11 -36.63
CA ALA A 546 -8.85 29.28 -35.89
C ALA A 546 -9.15 30.74 -35.48
N GLN A 547 -8.14 31.62 -35.44
CA GLN A 547 -8.29 33.04 -35.03
C GLN A 547 -9.14 33.89 -35.99
N ALA A 548 -9.32 33.44 -37.24
CA ALA A 548 -10.06 34.14 -38.28
C ALA A 548 -11.50 33.63 -38.49
N ASP A 549 -11.89 32.52 -37.86
CA ASP A 549 -13.21 31.92 -38.01
C ASP A 549 -14.14 32.38 -36.86
N PRO A 550 -15.21 33.16 -37.14
CA PRO A 550 -16.12 33.63 -36.10
C PRO A 550 -16.75 32.51 -35.27
N SER A 551 -16.99 31.33 -35.86
CA SER A 551 -17.62 30.20 -35.16
C SER A 551 -16.65 29.56 -34.16
N LEU A 552 -15.37 29.42 -34.53
CA LEU A 552 -14.34 28.86 -33.66
C LEU A 552 -13.92 29.84 -32.56
N VAL A 553 -13.91 31.15 -32.85
CA VAL A 553 -13.65 32.18 -31.83
C VAL A 553 -14.82 32.28 -30.85
N LEU A 554 -16.07 32.26 -31.32
CA LEU A 554 -17.24 32.22 -30.43
C LEU A 554 -17.30 30.92 -29.62
N LEU A 555 -16.88 29.79 -30.21
CA LEU A 555 -16.74 28.53 -29.48
C LEU A 555 -15.66 28.62 -28.39
N ALA A 556 -14.48 29.16 -28.71
CA ALA A 556 -13.41 29.38 -27.73
C ALA A 556 -13.86 30.33 -26.60
N LEU A 557 -14.66 31.36 -26.93
CA LEU A 557 -15.25 32.25 -25.94
C LEU A 557 -16.29 31.53 -25.07
N GLN A 558 -17.20 30.75 -25.69
CA GLN A 558 -18.16 29.90 -25.00
C GLN A 558 -17.49 29.00 -23.98
N THR A 559 -16.33 28.46 -24.35
CA THR A 559 -15.63 27.47 -23.53
C THR A 559 -14.70 28.11 -22.53
N GLN A 560 -14.14 29.29 -22.81
CA GLN A 560 -13.46 30.11 -21.81
C GLN A 560 -14.42 30.51 -20.70
N GLN A 561 -15.62 30.98 -21.07
CA GLN A 561 -16.65 31.31 -20.10
C GLN A 561 -17.10 30.07 -19.30
N ALA A 562 -17.28 28.92 -19.96
CA ALA A 562 -17.63 27.67 -19.29
C ALA A 562 -16.53 27.19 -18.32
N CYS A 563 -15.26 27.38 -18.67
CA CYS A 563 -14.13 27.05 -17.79
C CYS A 563 -14.02 28.01 -16.60
N GLU A 564 -14.12 29.33 -16.82
CA GLU A 564 -14.07 30.34 -15.75
C GLU A 564 -15.22 30.17 -14.73
N LEU A 565 -16.43 29.82 -15.18
CA LEU A 565 -17.58 29.54 -14.31
C LEU A 565 -17.47 28.21 -13.52
N SER A 566 -16.51 27.34 -13.85
CA SER A 566 -16.29 26.04 -13.19
C SER A 566 -15.21 26.07 -12.10
N GLU A 567 -14.47 27.17 -11.94
CA GLU A 567 -13.36 27.30 -10.99
C GLU A 567 -13.74 27.92 -9.63
N ASP A 568 -15.00 28.36 -9.43
CA ASP A 568 -15.43 29.12 -8.25
C ASP A 568 -15.93 28.27 -7.04
N ASP A 569 -15.89 26.93 -7.10
CA ASP A 569 -16.48 26.04 -6.08
C ASP A 569 -15.50 25.35 -5.09
N THR A 570 -14.27 25.86 -4.89
CA THR A 570 -13.40 25.37 -3.78
C THR A 570 -12.69 26.50 -2.99
N PRO A 571 -12.96 26.65 -1.68
CA PRO A 571 -12.25 27.60 -0.82
C PRO A 571 -11.16 26.87 -0.04
N GLU A 572 -9.94 26.80 -0.57
CA GLU A 572 -8.68 26.66 0.20
C GLU A 572 -7.48 26.46 -0.75
N GLN A 573 -6.72 27.54 -1.01
CA GLN A 573 -5.24 27.61 -0.93
C GLN A 573 -4.67 28.78 -1.76
N PRO A 574 -3.62 29.47 -1.26
CA PRO A 574 -3.04 30.64 -1.92
C PRO A 574 -2.23 30.25 -3.14
N ARG A 575 -2.42 31.04 -4.21
CA ARG A 575 -1.69 31.03 -5.48
C ARG A 575 -0.18 30.85 -5.28
N SER A 576 0.39 29.80 -5.86
CA SER A 576 1.84 29.71 -6.05
C SER A 576 2.25 30.64 -7.19
N SER A 577 2.93 31.71 -6.81
CA SER A 577 3.54 32.71 -7.67
C SER A 577 4.65 32.12 -8.56
N SER A 578 4.37 31.99 -9.86
CA SER A 578 5.38 32.20 -10.91
C SER A 578 4.82 32.49 -12.31
N ALA A 579 3.50 32.48 -12.52
CA ALA A 579 2.90 32.85 -13.82
C ALA A 579 1.87 34.01 -13.75
N VAL A 580 1.70 34.67 -12.60
CA VAL A 580 0.61 35.66 -12.36
C VAL A 580 1.14 37.10 -12.17
N GLN A 581 2.33 37.42 -12.70
CA GLN A 581 2.81 38.81 -12.70
C GLN A 581 3.02 39.44 -14.08
N GLN A 582 2.54 38.82 -15.15
CA GLN A 582 2.42 39.53 -16.43
C GLN A 582 1.08 39.20 -17.10
N GLY A 583 0.19 40.19 -17.14
CA GLY A 583 -1.02 40.21 -17.95
C GLY A 583 -2.27 39.75 -17.21
N GLY A 584 -3.23 40.66 -17.00
CA GLY A 584 -4.62 40.23 -16.80
C GLY A 584 -5.01 39.29 -17.93
N ALA A 585 -5.74 38.21 -17.62
CA ALA A 585 -6.15 37.21 -18.59
C ALA A 585 -6.69 37.93 -19.83
N ARG A 586 -5.92 37.91 -20.94
CA ARG A 586 -6.36 38.49 -22.20
C ARG A 586 -7.54 37.63 -22.62
N SER A 587 -8.75 38.21 -22.71
CA SER A 587 -9.90 37.52 -23.28
C SER A 587 -9.48 36.86 -24.59
N THR A 588 -9.99 35.67 -24.91
CA THR A 588 -9.76 35.01 -26.21
C THR A 588 -10.11 35.92 -27.39
N LEU A 589 -10.98 36.93 -27.19
CA LEU A 589 -11.24 38.04 -28.13
C LEU A 589 -10.03 38.89 -28.50
N ALA A 590 -9.02 38.97 -27.63
CA ALA A 590 -7.78 39.70 -27.92
C ALA A 590 -7.00 39.06 -29.09
N PHE A 591 -7.15 37.75 -29.28
CA PHE A 591 -6.52 36.97 -30.34
C PHE A 591 -7.43 36.83 -31.57
N ALA A 592 -8.67 37.30 -31.49
CA ALA A 592 -9.57 37.36 -32.64
C ALA A 592 -9.03 38.32 -33.70
N ALA A 593 -9.19 37.93 -34.96
CA ALA A 593 -8.84 38.77 -36.10
C ALA A 593 -9.50 40.16 -35.99
N ALA A 594 -8.78 41.20 -36.43
CA ALA A 594 -9.24 42.58 -36.33
C ALA A 594 -10.61 42.81 -37.02
N SER A 595 -10.91 42.05 -38.07
CA SER A 595 -12.19 42.08 -38.79
C SER A 595 -13.39 41.72 -37.91
N LEU A 596 -13.23 40.77 -36.98
CA LEU A 596 -14.31 40.32 -36.08
C LEU A 596 -14.59 41.34 -34.96
N ARG A 597 -13.56 42.02 -34.47
CA ARG A 597 -13.67 43.03 -33.39
C ARG A 597 -14.37 44.34 -33.81
N SER A 598 -14.59 44.52 -35.11
CA SER A 598 -15.35 45.64 -35.68
C SER A 598 -16.80 45.26 -36.06
N ASP A 599 -17.22 44.01 -35.89
CA ASP A 599 -18.57 43.53 -36.22
C ASP A 599 -19.52 43.58 -35.00
N PRO A 600 -20.56 44.42 -35.01
CA PRO A 600 -21.54 44.52 -33.92
C PRO A 600 -22.30 43.21 -33.63
N HIS A 601 -22.59 42.39 -34.65
CA HIS A 601 -23.34 41.14 -34.47
C HIS A 601 -22.48 40.08 -33.79
N PHE A 602 -21.23 39.96 -34.23
CA PHE A 602 -20.24 39.10 -33.57
C PHE A 602 -20.01 39.53 -32.13
N LEU A 603 -19.85 40.83 -31.86
CA LEU A 603 -19.64 41.34 -30.50
C LEU A 603 -20.85 41.15 -29.58
N LEU A 604 -22.09 41.30 -30.07
CA LEU A 604 -23.28 40.99 -29.27
C LEU A 604 -23.39 39.49 -28.96
N ALA A 605 -23.02 38.62 -29.91
CA ALA A 605 -22.91 37.18 -29.67
C ALA A 605 -21.79 36.86 -28.68
N ALA A 606 -20.65 37.54 -28.78
CA ALA A 606 -19.53 37.40 -27.86
C ALA A 606 -19.86 37.93 -26.47
N LEU A 607 -20.70 38.97 -26.33
CA LEU A 607 -21.13 39.54 -25.04
C LEU A 607 -22.01 38.61 -24.21
N ALA A 608 -22.74 37.71 -24.88
CA ALA A 608 -23.44 36.62 -24.20
C ALA A 608 -22.45 35.67 -23.50
N LEU A 609 -21.19 35.67 -23.95
CA LEU A 609 -20.14 34.75 -23.56
C LEU A 609 -19.04 35.39 -22.72
N ASP A 610 -18.76 36.67 -22.92
CA ASP A 610 -17.74 37.40 -22.18
C ASP A 610 -18.26 38.79 -21.86
N SER A 611 -18.44 39.05 -20.56
CA SER A 611 -18.91 40.36 -20.08
C SER A 611 -17.96 41.52 -20.43
N GLY A 612 -16.67 41.21 -20.64
CA GLY A 612 -15.64 42.14 -21.07
C GLY A 612 -15.53 42.32 -22.58
N ALA A 613 -16.33 41.61 -23.39
CA ALA A 613 -16.20 41.63 -24.85
C ALA A 613 -16.30 43.04 -25.46
N LEU A 614 -17.13 43.90 -24.87
CA LEU A 614 -17.28 45.30 -25.30
C LEU A 614 -15.96 46.11 -25.18
N ALA A 615 -15.08 45.76 -24.24
CA ALA A 615 -13.80 46.44 -24.05
C ALA A 615 -12.82 46.21 -25.22
N TYR A 616 -13.01 45.16 -26.01
CA TYR A 616 -12.22 44.84 -27.20
C TYR A 616 -12.85 45.34 -28.51
N ALA A 617 -14.05 45.91 -28.43
CA ALA A 617 -14.71 46.58 -29.54
C ALA A 617 -13.95 47.85 -29.96
N THR A 618 -14.23 48.34 -31.16
CA THR A 618 -13.70 49.63 -31.62
C THR A 618 -14.24 50.79 -30.78
N GLU A 619 -13.47 51.88 -30.70
CA GLU A 619 -13.83 53.07 -29.90
C GLU A 619 -15.18 53.68 -30.33
N GLU A 620 -15.55 53.52 -31.60
CA GLU A 620 -16.85 53.96 -32.14
C GLU A 620 -18.04 53.20 -31.51
N LEU A 621 -17.92 51.88 -31.34
CA LEU A 621 -18.96 51.06 -30.74
C LEU A 621 -19.08 51.28 -29.23
N GLN A 622 -17.97 51.54 -28.54
CA GLN A 622 -17.95 51.81 -27.09
C GLN A 622 -18.64 53.12 -26.69
N LYS A 623 -18.78 54.07 -27.63
CA LYS A 623 -19.47 55.36 -27.44
C LYS A 623 -20.95 55.34 -27.87
N ASN A 624 -21.40 54.30 -28.58
CA ASN A 624 -22.75 54.23 -29.14
C ASN A 624 -23.78 53.78 -28.08
N GLU A 625 -24.66 54.70 -27.65
CA GLU A 625 -25.66 54.42 -26.59
C GLU A 625 -26.56 53.21 -26.89
N ASP A 626 -27.04 53.08 -28.13
CA ASP A 626 -27.99 52.02 -28.50
C ASP A 626 -27.31 50.64 -28.50
N PHE A 627 -26.08 50.57 -29.01
CA PHE A 627 -25.27 49.36 -28.99
C PHE A 627 -24.91 48.96 -27.55
N VAL A 628 -24.44 49.91 -26.73
CA VAL A 628 -24.08 49.65 -25.34
C VAL A 628 -25.31 49.22 -24.53
N LEU A 629 -26.49 49.81 -24.76
CA LEU A 629 -27.70 49.37 -24.08
C LEU A 629 -28.16 47.97 -24.53
N ALA A 630 -27.98 47.63 -25.81
CA ALA A 630 -28.21 46.27 -26.30
C ALA A 630 -27.22 45.28 -25.67
N ALA A 631 -25.95 45.66 -25.53
CA ALA A 631 -24.93 44.89 -24.82
C ALA A 631 -25.28 44.65 -23.34
N VAL A 632 -25.75 45.69 -22.64
CA VAL A 632 -26.19 45.59 -21.23
C VAL A 632 -27.40 44.66 -21.07
N ARG A 633 -28.32 44.63 -22.05
CA ARG A 633 -29.46 43.70 -22.04
C ARG A 633 -29.02 42.24 -22.18
N VAL A 634 -27.94 41.99 -22.93
CA VAL A 634 -27.35 40.65 -23.07
C VAL A 634 -26.57 40.29 -21.80
N ASN A 635 -25.81 41.24 -21.25
CA ASN A 635 -25.01 41.05 -20.05
C ASN A 635 -24.84 42.37 -19.28
N GLY A 636 -25.41 42.47 -18.08
CA GLY A 636 -25.38 43.73 -17.30
C GLY A 636 -23.99 44.27 -17.01
N LEU A 637 -22.97 43.42 -16.94
CA LEU A 637 -21.58 43.82 -16.71
C LEU A 637 -20.90 44.41 -17.96
N ALA A 638 -21.52 44.31 -19.14
CA ALA A 638 -21.02 44.88 -20.39
C ALA A 638 -20.75 46.38 -20.28
N LEU A 639 -21.47 47.08 -19.38
CA LEU A 639 -21.30 48.51 -19.14
C LEU A 639 -19.83 48.87 -18.76
N PHE A 640 -19.04 47.95 -18.20
CA PHE A 640 -17.61 48.18 -17.93
C PHE A 640 -16.80 48.53 -19.17
N GLY A 641 -17.12 47.93 -20.32
CA GLY A 641 -16.46 48.19 -21.61
C GLY A 641 -16.95 49.46 -22.31
N ALA A 642 -17.94 50.16 -21.76
CA ALA A 642 -18.46 51.39 -22.33
C ALA A 642 -17.56 52.60 -22.02
N ALA A 643 -17.64 53.60 -22.88
CA ALA A 643 -16.95 54.87 -22.68
C ALA A 643 -17.30 55.48 -21.30
N GLY A 644 -16.29 56.05 -20.63
CA GLY A 644 -16.44 56.62 -19.27
C GLY A 644 -17.56 57.67 -19.15
N ALA A 645 -17.83 58.41 -20.22
CA ALA A 645 -18.93 59.39 -20.27
C ALA A 645 -20.31 58.74 -20.08
N LEU A 646 -20.54 57.52 -20.61
CA LEU A 646 -21.81 56.81 -20.45
C LEU A 646 -21.97 56.23 -19.04
N ARG A 647 -20.87 55.79 -18.43
CA ARG A 647 -20.85 55.25 -17.06
C ARG A 647 -21.11 56.31 -15.98
N ALA A 648 -20.87 57.58 -16.30
CA ALA A 648 -21.16 58.73 -15.43
C ALA A 648 -22.54 59.37 -15.70
N SER A 649 -23.26 58.96 -16.76
CA SER A 649 -24.56 59.52 -17.12
C SER A 649 -25.68 58.89 -16.30
N GLU A 650 -26.30 59.66 -15.40
CA GLU A 650 -27.42 59.22 -14.56
C GLU A 650 -28.56 58.61 -15.39
N ALA A 651 -29.00 59.32 -16.45
CA ALA A 651 -30.11 58.90 -17.30
C ALA A 651 -29.82 57.57 -18.03
N PHE A 652 -28.58 57.38 -18.47
CA PHE A 652 -28.16 56.15 -19.15
C PHE A 652 -28.02 54.99 -18.16
N VAL A 653 -27.31 55.20 -17.05
CA VAL A 653 -27.12 54.19 -15.99
C VAL A 653 -28.45 53.72 -15.42
N ARG A 654 -29.42 54.62 -15.21
CA ARG A 654 -30.76 54.25 -14.75
C ARG A 654 -31.49 53.32 -15.73
N ARG A 655 -31.31 53.52 -17.05
CA ARG A 655 -31.84 52.61 -18.08
C ARG A 655 -31.08 51.27 -18.10
N ALA A 656 -29.76 51.31 -17.88
CA ALA A 656 -28.90 50.14 -17.83
C ALA A 656 -29.21 49.22 -16.63
N VAL A 657 -29.32 49.76 -15.41
CA VAL A 657 -29.64 48.97 -14.20
C VAL A 657 -31.05 48.38 -14.22
N ARG A 658 -31.98 49.01 -14.93
CA ARG A 658 -33.32 48.47 -15.17
C ARG A 658 -33.31 47.31 -16.17
N ALA A 659 -32.38 47.31 -17.12
CA ALA A 659 -32.20 46.20 -18.05
C ALA A 659 -31.54 45.00 -17.35
N ASP A 660 -30.50 45.23 -16.55
CA ASP A 660 -29.87 44.21 -15.69
C ASP A 660 -29.24 44.90 -14.47
N GLY A 661 -29.67 44.52 -13.25
CA GLY A 661 -29.21 45.12 -12.00
C GLY A 661 -27.70 45.05 -11.79
N ARG A 662 -26.98 44.12 -12.44
CA ARG A 662 -25.51 44.02 -12.38
C ARG A 662 -24.80 45.21 -13.01
N ALA A 663 -25.46 45.98 -13.86
CA ALA A 663 -24.89 47.19 -14.45
C ALA A 663 -24.49 48.24 -13.41
N LEU A 664 -25.06 48.18 -12.20
CA LEU A 664 -24.67 49.04 -11.08
C LEU A 664 -23.16 48.94 -10.76
N ALA A 665 -22.55 47.76 -10.98
CA ALA A 665 -21.12 47.51 -10.75
C ALA A 665 -20.20 48.41 -11.59
N ALA A 666 -20.65 48.83 -12.76
CA ALA A 666 -19.86 49.65 -13.69
C ALA A 666 -20.21 51.15 -13.63
N ALA A 667 -21.28 51.52 -12.92
CA ALA A 667 -21.68 52.91 -12.74
C ALA A 667 -20.61 53.72 -11.99
N ALA A 668 -20.59 55.04 -12.18
CA ALA A 668 -19.76 55.93 -11.36
C ALA A 668 -20.12 55.81 -9.85
N GLU A 669 -19.14 56.05 -8.98
CA GLU A 669 -19.25 55.84 -7.53
C GLU A 669 -20.40 56.65 -6.90
N GLU A 670 -20.61 57.87 -7.42
CA GLU A 670 -21.68 58.77 -7.00
C GLU A 670 -23.06 58.16 -7.25
N LEU A 671 -23.23 57.44 -8.37
CA LEU A 671 -24.50 56.80 -8.77
C LEU A 671 -24.78 55.52 -7.98
N ARG A 672 -23.74 54.83 -7.48
CA ARG A 672 -23.88 53.63 -6.61
C ARG A 672 -24.36 53.95 -5.20
N SER A 673 -24.38 55.23 -4.84
CA SER A 673 -24.92 55.74 -3.58
C SER A 673 -26.33 56.29 -3.72
N GLN A 674 -26.85 56.44 -4.95
CA GLN A 674 -28.17 56.99 -5.19
C GLN A 674 -29.26 55.93 -4.94
N LYS A 675 -30.10 56.17 -3.93
CA LYS A 675 -31.11 55.22 -3.44
C LYS A 675 -32.05 54.73 -4.54
N ASP A 676 -32.42 55.57 -5.49
CA ASP A 676 -33.35 55.23 -6.57
C ASP A 676 -32.71 54.35 -7.67
N ILE A 677 -31.43 54.58 -8.00
CA ILE A 677 -30.67 53.73 -8.93
C ILE A 677 -30.40 52.37 -8.29
N VAL A 678 -29.95 52.36 -7.03
CA VAL A 678 -29.70 51.11 -6.30
C VAL A 678 -30.98 50.32 -6.11
N LEU A 679 -32.10 50.98 -5.76
CA LEU A 679 -33.40 50.31 -5.66
C LEU A 679 -33.84 49.72 -7.01
N ALA A 680 -33.65 50.44 -8.12
CA ALA A 680 -33.94 49.90 -9.45
C ALA A 680 -33.08 48.66 -9.78
N ALA A 681 -31.81 48.68 -9.38
CA ALA A 681 -30.90 47.54 -9.55
C ALA A 681 -31.32 46.34 -8.68
N VAL A 682 -31.62 46.55 -7.40
CA VAL A 682 -32.05 45.51 -6.44
C VAL A 682 -33.40 44.90 -6.84
N CYS A 683 -34.33 45.73 -7.34
CA CYS A 683 -35.62 45.26 -7.84
C CYS A 683 -35.47 44.36 -9.08
N SER A 684 -34.47 44.63 -9.93
CA SER A 684 -34.10 43.78 -11.06
C SER A 684 -33.41 42.49 -10.58
N ARG A 685 -32.46 42.60 -9.64
CA ARG A 685 -31.64 41.49 -9.13
C ARG A 685 -31.20 41.72 -7.67
N GLY A 686 -31.55 40.81 -6.76
CA GLY A 686 -31.28 40.95 -5.32
C GLY A 686 -29.79 40.98 -4.95
N ASP A 687 -28.94 40.32 -5.74
CA ASP A 687 -27.47 40.34 -5.62
C ASP A 687 -26.85 41.69 -6.02
N ALA A 688 -27.59 42.58 -6.69
CA ALA A 688 -27.08 43.90 -7.09
C ALA A 688 -26.67 44.79 -5.90
N LEU A 689 -27.22 44.54 -4.71
CA LEU A 689 -26.82 45.24 -3.48
C LEU A 689 -25.32 45.10 -3.17
N THR A 690 -24.70 43.99 -3.61
CA THR A 690 -23.25 43.76 -3.47
C THR A 690 -22.40 44.85 -4.12
N TYR A 691 -22.91 45.50 -5.17
CA TYR A 691 -22.22 46.53 -5.93
C TYR A 691 -22.58 47.95 -5.49
N ALA A 692 -23.54 48.10 -4.57
CA ALA A 692 -23.92 49.38 -4.01
C ALA A 692 -22.84 49.88 -3.04
N SER A 693 -22.79 51.20 -2.80
CA SER A 693 -21.85 51.76 -1.84
C SER A 693 -22.17 51.32 -0.40
N GLU A 694 -21.20 51.46 0.50
CA GLU A 694 -21.40 51.14 1.93
C GLU A 694 -22.61 51.90 2.53
N ALA A 695 -22.84 53.13 2.09
CA ALA A 695 -24.00 53.92 2.49
C ALA A 695 -25.32 53.25 2.07
N ALA A 696 -25.39 52.69 0.85
CA ALA A 696 -26.55 51.98 0.36
C ALA A 696 -26.71 50.57 0.98
N GLN A 697 -25.61 49.89 1.32
CA GLN A 697 -25.61 48.62 2.07
C GLN A 697 -26.03 48.80 3.54
N ALA A 698 -26.01 50.03 4.04
CA ALA A 698 -26.53 50.40 5.36
C ALA A 698 -28.00 50.88 5.31
N ASP A 699 -28.61 51.03 4.13
CA ASP A 699 -30.02 51.42 3.99
C ASP A 699 -30.94 50.19 4.15
N LYS A 700 -31.77 50.21 5.19
CA LYS A 700 -32.67 49.10 5.55
C LYS A 700 -33.64 48.72 4.43
N ASP A 701 -34.16 49.68 3.68
CA ASP A 701 -35.16 49.41 2.62
C ASP A 701 -34.52 48.66 1.46
N LEU A 702 -33.30 49.07 1.08
CA LEU A 702 -32.52 48.41 0.03
C LEU A 702 -32.13 46.98 0.44
N VAL A 703 -31.70 46.80 1.69
CA VAL A 703 -31.34 45.48 2.20
C VAL A 703 -32.54 44.55 2.32
N LEU A 704 -33.69 45.04 2.82
CA LEU A 704 -34.91 44.23 2.87
C LEU A 704 -35.38 43.82 1.47
N ALA A 705 -35.34 44.73 0.50
CA ALA A 705 -35.67 44.41 -0.89
C ALA A 705 -34.73 43.34 -1.47
N ALA A 706 -33.43 43.40 -1.13
CA ALA A 706 -32.44 42.43 -1.57
C ALA A 706 -32.62 41.06 -0.91
N VAL A 707 -32.74 41.01 0.43
CA VAL A 707 -32.88 39.77 1.21
C VAL A 707 -34.15 39.00 0.84
N LYS A 708 -35.27 39.70 0.61
CA LYS A 708 -36.53 39.07 0.15
C LYS A 708 -36.39 38.39 -1.21
N ARG A 709 -35.47 38.87 -2.05
CA ARG A 709 -35.21 38.30 -3.37
C ARG A 709 -34.12 37.22 -3.29
N TRP A 710 -33.13 37.39 -2.42
CA TRP A 710 -31.97 36.52 -2.28
C TRP A 710 -31.42 36.56 -0.85
N ALA A 711 -31.75 35.56 -0.03
CA ALA A 711 -31.37 35.47 1.39
C ALA A 711 -29.88 35.75 1.69
N PRO A 712 -28.92 35.24 0.88
CA PRO A 712 -27.50 35.51 1.10
C PRO A 712 -27.10 36.99 0.98
N ALA A 713 -27.96 37.87 0.45
CA ALA A 713 -27.73 39.32 0.45
C ALA A 713 -27.50 39.87 1.87
N LEU A 714 -28.01 39.19 2.90
CA LEU A 714 -27.76 39.53 4.32
C LEU A 714 -26.26 39.63 4.64
N ARG A 715 -25.41 38.87 3.95
CA ARG A 715 -23.94 38.90 4.16
C ARG A 715 -23.32 40.27 3.85
N CYS A 716 -23.91 41.00 2.89
CA CYS A 716 -23.45 42.30 2.42
C CYS A 716 -24.09 43.47 3.17
N ALA A 717 -25.07 43.18 4.03
CA ALA A 717 -25.67 44.18 4.87
C ALA A 717 -24.66 44.69 5.90
N SER A 718 -24.75 45.98 6.23
CA SER A 718 -23.95 46.58 7.29
C SER A 718 -24.06 45.77 8.60
N GLN A 719 -23.06 45.88 9.47
CA GLN A 719 -23.07 45.20 10.76
C GLN A 719 -24.35 45.52 11.57
N SER A 720 -24.85 46.77 11.47
CA SER A 720 -26.10 47.19 12.11
C SER A 720 -27.30 46.36 11.61
N LEU A 721 -27.40 46.13 10.30
CA LEU A 721 -28.53 45.42 9.69
C LEU A 721 -28.42 43.90 9.83
N ARG A 722 -27.21 43.33 9.91
CA ARG A 722 -27.01 41.94 10.35
C ARG A 722 -27.35 41.72 11.84
N GLY A 723 -27.47 42.83 12.57
CA GLY A 723 -28.03 42.90 13.91
C GLY A 723 -29.53 43.19 13.97
N ASP A 724 -30.18 43.50 12.85
CA ASP A 724 -31.61 43.80 12.79
C ASP A 724 -32.41 42.51 12.64
N ALA A 725 -33.24 42.23 13.65
CA ALA A 725 -34.06 41.02 13.73
C ALA A 725 -34.99 40.85 12.52
N GLU A 726 -35.55 41.94 12.00
CA GLU A 726 -36.50 41.90 10.88
C GLU A 726 -35.79 41.46 9.60
N VAL A 727 -34.62 42.04 9.34
CA VAL A 727 -33.84 41.72 8.15
C VAL A 727 -33.36 40.27 8.18
N VAL A 728 -32.86 39.81 9.33
CA VAL A 728 -32.41 38.41 9.49
C VAL A 728 -33.59 37.44 9.42
N LEU A 729 -34.73 37.79 10.01
CA LEU A 729 -35.94 36.94 9.97
C LEU A 729 -36.40 36.70 8.53
N GLU A 730 -36.42 37.73 7.69
CA GLU A 730 -36.75 37.58 6.27
C GLU A 730 -35.75 36.70 5.52
N ALA A 731 -34.46 36.71 5.91
CA ALA A 731 -33.46 35.82 5.34
C ALA A 731 -33.70 34.35 5.74
N VAL A 732 -33.85 34.06 7.04
CA VAL A 732 -33.98 32.67 7.54
C VAL A 732 -35.26 31.98 7.11
N LYS A 733 -36.34 32.73 6.83
CA LYS A 733 -37.58 32.19 6.25
C LYS A 733 -37.36 31.50 4.90
N THR A 734 -36.39 31.99 4.12
CA THR A 734 -36.08 31.44 2.80
C THR A 734 -34.96 30.40 2.86
N TRP A 735 -34.01 30.55 3.80
CA TRP A 735 -32.91 29.60 4.02
C TRP A 735 -32.43 29.60 5.47
N GLY A 736 -32.72 28.55 6.24
CA GLY A 736 -32.47 28.49 7.69
C GLY A 736 -31.00 28.69 8.10
N VAL A 737 -30.05 28.23 7.28
CA VAL A 737 -28.61 28.39 7.52
C VAL A 737 -28.16 29.86 7.36
N ALA A 738 -28.97 30.76 6.80
CA ALA A 738 -28.69 32.19 6.76
C ALA A 738 -28.46 32.80 8.16
N LEU A 739 -28.91 32.13 9.22
CA LEU A 739 -28.62 32.46 10.62
C LEU A 739 -27.10 32.59 10.90
N GLN A 740 -26.25 31.90 10.13
CA GLN A 740 -24.79 32.03 10.24
C GLN A 740 -24.27 33.45 9.94
N TYR A 741 -24.99 34.27 9.18
CA TYR A 741 -24.56 35.66 8.88
C TYR A 741 -25.07 36.67 9.90
N ALA A 742 -26.01 36.27 10.76
CA ALA A 742 -26.58 37.13 11.79
C ALA A 742 -25.55 37.39 12.90
N LEU A 743 -25.64 38.54 13.56
CA LEU A 743 -24.83 38.83 14.74
C LEU A 743 -25.26 37.98 15.95
N PRO A 744 -24.36 37.75 16.93
CA PRO A 744 -24.66 36.94 18.12
C PRO A 744 -25.95 37.35 18.85
N GLN A 745 -26.25 38.65 18.89
CA GLN A 745 -27.48 39.19 19.47
C GLN A 745 -28.76 38.66 18.80
N VAL A 746 -28.74 38.47 17.47
CA VAL A 746 -29.89 37.91 16.72
C VAL A 746 -29.88 36.38 16.76
N ARG A 747 -28.71 35.74 16.83
CA ARG A 747 -28.59 34.29 17.08
C ARG A 747 -29.11 33.86 18.45
N ALA A 748 -29.28 34.82 19.36
CA ALA A 748 -29.94 34.62 20.66
C ALA A 748 -31.45 34.95 20.63
N MET A 749 -31.99 35.44 19.50
CA MET A 749 -33.41 35.73 19.37
C MET A 749 -34.18 34.45 19.03
N ARG A 750 -34.95 33.99 20.02
CA ARG A 750 -35.75 32.77 19.95
C ARG A 750 -36.58 32.65 18.67
N GLY A 751 -37.31 33.71 18.29
CA GLY A 751 -38.19 33.68 17.12
C GLY A 751 -37.45 33.48 15.80
N VAL A 752 -36.27 34.10 15.65
CA VAL A 752 -35.44 33.98 14.44
C VAL A 752 -34.82 32.59 14.35
N VAL A 753 -34.30 32.06 15.47
CA VAL A 753 -33.70 30.73 15.50
C VAL A 753 -34.74 29.63 15.30
N LEU A 754 -35.92 29.76 15.90
CA LEU A 754 -36.99 28.78 15.72
C LEU A 754 -37.41 28.70 14.24
N GLU A 755 -37.55 29.85 13.58
CA GLU A 755 -37.87 29.89 12.14
C GLU A 755 -36.74 29.28 11.29
N ALA A 756 -35.48 29.56 11.65
CA ALA A 756 -34.32 28.97 11.00
C ALA A 756 -34.30 27.43 11.13
N VAL A 757 -34.56 26.91 12.34
CA VAL A 757 -34.56 25.48 12.64
C VAL A 757 -35.74 24.75 11.99
N ARG A 758 -36.90 25.40 11.87
CA ARG A 758 -38.06 24.86 11.14
C ARG A 758 -37.77 24.67 9.66
N ASN A 759 -36.98 25.57 9.08
CA ASN A 759 -36.55 25.46 7.69
C ASN A 759 -35.42 24.41 7.53
N ASP A 760 -34.46 24.37 8.46
CA ASP A 760 -33.34 23.42 8.47
C ASP A 760 -32.90 23.05 9.90
N GLY A 761 -33.07 21.78 10.29
CA GLY A 761 -32.75 21.28 11.63
C GLY A 761 -31.27 21.41 12.02
N LEU A 762 -30.36 21.53 11.05
CA LEU A 762 -28.95 21.77 11.31
C LEU A 762 -28.65 23.22 11.73
N ALA A 763 -29.56 24.16 11.46
CA ALA A 763 -29.40 25.57 11.86
C ALA A 763 -29.23 25.75 13.37
N LEU A 764 -29.63 24.74 14.18
CA LEU A 764 -29.40 24.68 15.63
C LEU A 764 -27.93 24.89 16.01
N VAL A 765 -26.98 24.47 15.17
CA VAL A 765 -25.54 24.65 15.44
C VAL A 765 -25.14 26.12 15.54
N TYR A 766 -25.85 27.01 14.83
CA TYR A 766 -25.58 28.45 14.82
C TYR A 766 -26.37 29.24 15.86
N ALA A 767 -27.31 28.59 16.56
CA ALA A 767 -28.04 29.21 17.65
C ALA A 767 -27.12 29.54 18.82
N ALA A 768 -27.46 30.58 19.60
CA ALA A 768 -26.79 30.84 20.87
C ALA A 768 -26.97 29.66 21.84
N GLU A 769 -26.01 29.45 22.74
CA GLU A 769 -26.04 28.33 23.71
C GLU A 769 -27.34 28.27 24.52
N ALA A 770 -27.90 29.43 24.88
CA ALA A 770 -29.18 29.50 25.59
C ALA A 770 -30.36 28.91 24.78
N LEU A 771 -30.32 29.00 23.45
CA LEU A 771 -31.34 28.45 22.55
C LEU A 771 -31.04 27.00 22.13
N GLN A 772 -29.78 26.58 22.21
CA GLN A 772 -29.43 25.15 22.21
C GLN A 772 -29.90 24.42 23.47
N ASP A 773 -30.30 25.18 24.50
CA ASP A 773 -31.01 24.71 25.69
C ASP A 773 -32.54 24.98 25.63
N ASP A 774 -33.07 25.54 24.54
CA ASP A 774 -34.53 25.73 24.38
C ASP A 774 -35.18 24.43 23.90
N GLU A 775 -36.13 23.93 24.70
CA GLU A 775 -36.75 22.62 24.48
C GLU A 775 -37.51 22.55 23.15
N GLU A 776 -38.24 23.61 22.78
CA GLU A 776 -39.04 23.62 21.55
C GLU A 776 -38.11 23.62 20.32
N ILE A 777 -37.09 24.49 20.34
CA ILE A 777 -36.15 24.63 19.22
C ILE A 777 -35.39 23.31 19.00
N VAL A 778 -34.86 22.71 20.07
CA VAL A 778 -34.15 21.43 19.94
C VAL A 778 -35.09 20.32 19.53
N LEU A 779 -36.32 20.29 20.04
CA LEU A 779 -37.31 19.28 19.66
C LEU A 779 -37.65 19.35 18.16
N GLU A 780 -37.82 20.55 17.61
CA GLU A 780 -38.01 20.75 16.17
C GLU A 780 -36.78 20.30 15.37
N ALA A 781 -35.58 20.62 15.83
CA ALA A 781 -34.33 20.20 15.18
C ALA A 781 -34.20 18.67 15.12
N VAL A 782 -34.42 17.97 16.25
CA VAL A 782 -34.25 16.50 16.32
C VAL A 782 -35.34 15.74 15.57
N ARG A 783 -36.53 16.32 15.40
CA ARG A 783 -37.61 15.75 14.57
C ARG A 783 -37.22 15.69 13.11
N LEU A 784 -36.57 16.74 12.61
CA LEU A 784 -36.05 16.76 11.26
C LEU A 784 -34.80 15.85 11.15
N TRP A 785 -33.83 16.00 12.07
CA TRP A 785 -32.54 15.30 12.04
C TRP A 785 -32.18 14.74 13.42
N GLY A 786 -32.31 13.42 13.64
CA GLY A 786 -32.06 12.80 14.96
C GLY A 786 -30.65 13.04 15.54
N SER A 787 -29.65 13.28 14.68
CA SER A 787 -28.29 13.65 15.09
C SER A 787 -28.15 15.07 15.62
N ALA A 788 -29.13 15.97 15.39
CA ALA A 788 -29.13 17.32 15.93
C ALA A 788 -29.08 17.35 17.47
N LEU A 789 -29.45 16.24 18.13
CA LEU A 789 -29.31 16.06 19.58
C LEU A 789 -27.87 16.30 20.08
N GLN A 790 -26.86 16.09 19.24
CA GLN A 790 -25.47 16.39 19.57
C GLN A 790 -25.25 17.86 19.95
N ASN A 791 -25.96 18.78 19.30
CA ASN A 791 -25.87 20.23 19.51
C ASN A 791 -26.77 20.73 20.63
N ALA A 792 -27.58 19.86 21.24
CA ALA A 792 -28.41 20.21 22.39
C ALA A 792 -27.56 20.36 23.67
N SER A 793 -28.06 21.15 24.62
CA SER A 793 -27.48 21.28 25.94
C SER A 793 -27.43 19.95 26.71
N ARG A 794 -26.63 19.90 27.79
CA ARG A 794 -26.62 18.74 28.70
C ARG A 794 -27.99 18.48 29.33
N ARG A 795 -28.73 19.55 29.70
CA ARG A 795 -30.08 19.45 30.29
C ARG A 795 -31.06 18.77 29.33
N LEU A 796 -31.02 19.14 28.05
CA LEU A 796 -31.91 18.57 27.04
C LEU A 796 -31.49 17.17 26.59
N LYS A 797 -30.20 16.83 26.66
CA LYS A 797 -29.71 15.45 26.54
C LYS A 797 -30.16 14.55 27.68
N SER A 798 -30.58 15.13 28.81
CA SER A 798 -31.27 14.43 29.91
C SER A 798 -32.81 14.50 29.80
N HIS A 799 -33.37 15.14 28.76
CA HIS A 799 -34.81 15.30 28.62
C HIS A 799 -35.45 14.10 27.88
N PRO A 800 -36.29 13.27 28.54
CA PRO A 800 -36.78 12.02 27.97
C PRO A 800 -37.51 12.21 26.63
N GLY A 801 -38.34 13.25 26.52
CA GLY A 801 -39.13 13.50 25.32
C GLY A 801 -38.30 13.87 24.09
N ILE A 802 -37.25 14.67 24.26
CA ILE A 802 -36.37 15.09 23.16
C ILE A 802 -35.49 13.94 22.72
N VAL A 803 -34.90 13.24 23.68
CA VAL A 803 -34.06 12.08 23.37
C VAL A 803 -34.90 10.99 22.69
N LEU A 804 -36.12 10.73 23.17
CA LEU A 804 -37.02 9.79 22.51
C LEU A 804 -37.35 10.22 21.07
N ALA A 805 -37.61 11.51 20.83
CA ALA A 805 -37.83 12.02 19.49
C ALA A 805 -36.62 11.81 18.57
N ALA A 806 -35.41 12.06 19.08
CA ALA A 806 -34.16 11.83 18.35
C ALA A 806 -33.92 10.33 18.06
N VAL A 807 -34.11 9.49 19.07
CA VAL A 807 -33.92 8.03 18.99
C VAL A 807 -34.89 7.38 18.00
N ARG A 808 -36.14 7.84 17.95
CA ARG A 808 -37.13 7.39 16.94
C ARG A 808 -36.76 7.75 15.50
N ARG A 809 -35.90 8.75 15.30
CA ARG A 809 -35.36 9.08 13.97
C ARG A 809 -34.07 8.32 13.68
N CYS A 810 -33.27 8.04 14.70
CA CYS A 810 -32.02 7.30 14.60
C CYS A 810 -31.68 6.65 15.96
N GLY A 811 -31.72 5.31 16.04
CA GLY A 811 -31.46 4.57 17.29
C GLY A 811 -30.09 4.90 17.92
N LEU A 812 -29.10 5.23 17.11
CA LEU A 812 -27.75 5.64 17.55
C LEU A 812 -27.72 7.01 18.24
N ALA A 813 -28.77 7.84 18.11
CA ALA A 813 -28.87 9.10 18.83
C ALA A 813 -28.84 8.90 20.36
N LEU A 814 -29.18 7.69 20.85
CA LEU A 814 -29.08 7.32 22.27
C LEU A 814 -27.66 7.55 22.84
N ARG A 815 -26.61 7.49 22.02
CA ARG A 815 -25.23 7.76 22.47
C ARG A 815 -25.02 9.16 23.01
N PHE A 816 -25.84 10.13 22.59
CA PHE A 816 -25.78 11.51 23.04
C PHE A 816 -26.64 11.78 24.27
N ALA A 817 -27.47 10.81 24.68
CA ALA A 817 -28.32 10.91 25.86
C ALA A 817 -27.53 10.82 27.16
N ASP A 818 -28.05 11.45 28.20
CA ASP A 818 -27.49 11.35 29.54
C ASP A 818 -27.55 9.93 30.11
N GLN A 819 -26.68 9.64 31.09
CA GLN A 819 -26.55 8.32 31.71
C GLN A 819 -27.87 7.79 32.28
N GLN A 820 -28.72 8.64 32.87
CA GLN A 820 -30.00 8.20 33.45
C GLN A 820 -30.95 7.69 32.36
N LEU A 821 -31.04 8.41 31.23
CA LEU A 821 -31.88 8.01 30.10
C LEU A 821 -31.34 6.78 29.37
N ARG A 822 -30.01 6.61 29.33
CA ARG A 822 -29.41 5.36 28.83
C ARG A 822 -29.71 4.16 29.74
N ALA A 823 -30.11 4.40 30.99
CA ALA A 823 -30.60 3.39 31.93
C ALA A 823 -32.13 3.22 31.91
N ASP A 824 -32.86 4.01 31.13
CA ASP A 824 -34.29 3.87 30.94
C ASP A 824 -34.59 2.68 30.02
N LYS A 825 -35.33 1.72 30.55
CA LYS A 825 -35.67 0.46 29.85
C LYS A 825 -36.55 0.70 28.62
N GLU A 826 -37.50 1.63 28.69
CA GLU A 826 -38.42 1.91 27.58
C GLU A 826 -37.70 2.63 26.45
N LEU A 827 -36.87 3.63 26.78
CA LEU A 827 -36.07 4.34 25.77
C LEU A 827 -35.03 3.42 25.13
N ALA A 828 -34.39 2.57 25.92
CA ALA A 828 -33.50 1.52 25.41
C ALA A 828 -34.25 0.57 24.47
N ALA A 829 -35.48 0.15 24.81
CA ALA A 829 -36.30 -0.68 23.93
C ALA A 829 -36.56 0.00 22.58
N VAL A 830 -36.88 1.30 22.57
CA VAL A 830 -37.10 2.04 21.32
C VAL A 830 -35.80 2.14 20.51
N ALA A 831 -34.68 2.47 21.16
CA ALA A 831 -33.39 2.56 20.47
C ALA A 831 -32.96 1.23 19.85
N LEU A 832 -33.13 0.13 20.58
CA LEU A 832 -32.80 -1.23 20.14
C LEU A 832 -33.80 -1.77 19.09
N ALA A 833 -35.01 -1.22 19.02
CA ALA A 833 -35.97 -1.51 17.95
C ALA A 833 -35.49 -0.93 16.62
N GLU A 834 -35.08 0.33 16.65
CA GLU A 834 -34.62 1.06 15.47
C GLU A 834 -33.23 0.59 15.02
N ASP A 835 -32.30 0.41 15.95
CA ASP A 835 -30.95 -0.09 15.68
C ASP A 835 -30.42 -0.94 16.85
N GLY A 836 -30.32 -2.25 16.63
CA GLY A 836 -29.79 -3.21 17.61
C GLY A 836 -28.34 -2.95 18.04
N LEU A 837 -27.58 -2.16 17.26
CA LEU A 837 -26.23 -1.70 17.62
C LEU A 837 -26.24 -0.54 18.63
N ALA A 838 -27.42 -0.10 19.09
CA ALA A 838 -27.52 0.82 20.21
C ALA A 838 -27.23 0.17 21.59
N LEU A 839 -27.15 -1.17 21.67
CA LEU A 839 -26.92 -1.93 22.90
C LEU A 839 -25.64 -1.55 23.69
N PRO A 840 -24.48 -1.24 23.09
CA PRO A 840 -23.33 -0.70 23.84
C PRO A 840 -23.61 0.66 24.50
N TYR A 841 -24.59 1.43 24.05
CA TYR A 841 -24.90 2.74 24.62
C TYR A 841 -25.91 2.68 25.77
N VAL A 842 -26.68 1.59 25.92
CA VAL A 842 -27.56 1.40 27.09
C VAL A 842 -26.75 1.10 28.35
N ALA A 843 -27.32 1.37 29.53
CA ALA A 843 -26.69 1.10 30.81
C ALA A 843 -26.44 -0.41 31.03
N GLU A 844 -25.37 -0.74 31.74
CA GLU A 844 -24.93 -2.11 31.95
C GLU A 844 -26.01 -3.02 32.56
N ALA A 845 -26.80 -2.50 33.50
CA ALA A 845 -27.92 -3.23 34.10
C ALA A 845 -28.97 -3.69 33.06
N LEU A 846 -29.22 -2.87 32.04
CA LEU A 846 -30.16 -3.20 30.96
C LEU A 846 -29.58 -4.19 29.94
N ARG A 847 -28.26 -4.34 29.88
CA ARG A 847 -27.60 -5.37 29.05
C ARG A 847 -27.73 -6.78 29.64
N ASP A 848 -28.24 -6.89 30.87
CA ASP A 848 -28.69 -8.14 31.49
C ASP A 848 -30.22 -8.32 31.42
N ASP A 849 -30.95 -7.37 30.82
CA ASP A 849 -32.38 -7.54 30.59
C ASP A 849 -32.63 -8.45 29.38
N ARG A 850 -33.20 -9.62 29.66
CA ARG A 850 -33.44 -10.67 28.66
C ARG A 850 -34.29 -10.18 27.48
N GLN A 851 -35.29 -9.33 27.73
CA GLN A 851 -36.21 -8.86 26.67
C GLN A 851 -35.54 -7.86 25.75
N LEU A 852 -34.79 -6.90 26.31
CA LEU A 852 -34.06 -5.89 25.54
C LEU A 852 -32.97 -6.53 24.68
N VAL A 853 -32.20 -7.46 25.26
CA VAL A 853 -31.17 -8.16 24.50
C VAL A 853 -31.81 -9.02 23.42
N LEU A 854 -32.91 -9.72 23.68
CA LEU A 854 -33.65 -10.47 22.65
C LEU A 854 -34.09 -9.57 21.50
N GLN A 855 -34.52 -8.35 21.78
CA GLN A 855 -34.93 -7.38 20.77
C GLN A 855 -33.73 -6.90 19.94
N ALA A 856 -32.62 -6.55 20.60
CA ALA A 856 -31.39 -6.12 19.94
C ALA A 856 -30.82 -7.20 19.01
N VAL A 857 -30.71 -8.44 19.50
CA VAL A 857 -30.09 -9.55 18.76
C VAL A 857 -30.94 -10.07 17.63
N LYS A 858 -32.27 -9.86 17.67
CA LYS A 858 -33.17 -10.18 16.54
C LYS A 858 -32.91 -9.28 15.34
N GLY A 859 -32.63 -7.99 15.55
CA GLY A 859 -32.27 -7.06 14.49
C GLY A 859 -30.81 -7.21 14.05
N HIS A 860 -29.90 -7.38 15.01
CA HIS A 860 -28.45 -7.47 14.77
C HIS A 860 -27.81 -8.54 15.68
N GLY A 861 -27.56 -9.75 15.15
CA GLY A 861 -27.05 -10.88 15.95
C GLY A 861 -25.72 -10.61 16.69
N SER A 862 -24.88 -9.72 16.18
CA SER A 862 -23.62 -9.30 16.82
C SER A 862 -23.81 -8.49 18.11
N ALA A 863 -25.01 -7.95 18.35
CA ALA A 863 -25.35 -7.28 19.59
C ALA A 863 -25.15 -8.21 20.81
N LEU A 864 -25.21 -9.54 20.64
CA LEU A 864 -24.98 -10.51 21.70
C LEU A 864 -23.62 -10.33 22.40
N SER A 865 -22.61 -9.82 21.70
CA SER A 865 -21.28 -9.53 22.27
C SER A 865 -21.32 -8.54 23.45
N TYR A 866 -22.30 -7.62 23.45
CA TYR A 866 -22.49 -6.61 24.49
C TYR A 866 -23.44 -7.06 25.61
N ALA A 867 -24.05 -8.24 25.50
CA ALA A 867 -24.93 -8.79 26.52
C ALA A 867 -24.15 -9.37 27.72
N SER A 868 -24.82 -9.45 28.87
CA SER A 868 -24.25 -10.05 30.08
C SER A 868 -23.81 -11.51 29.85
N GLN A 869 -22.89 -12.01 30.68
CA GLN A 869 -22.48 -13.42 30.63
C GLN A 869 -23.66 -14.38 30.87
N ARG A 870 -24.59 -14.00 31.76
CA ARG A 870 -25.79 -14.78 32.07
C ARG A 870 -26.70 -14.93 30.86
N LEU A 871 -26.94 -13.86 30.09
CA LEU A 871 -27.78 -13.90 28.89
C LEU A 871 -27.07 -14.54 27.70
N ARG A 872 -25.75 -14.45 27.62
CA ARG A 872 -24.96 -15.24 26.67
C ARG A 872 -25.05 -16.75 26.95
N ALA A 873 -25.38 -17.14 28.17
CA ALA A 873 -25.67 -18.52 28.57
C ALA A 873 -27.17 -18.88 28.52
N ASP A 874 -28.05 -17.96 28.13
CA ASP A 874 -29.48 -18.25 27.92
C ASP A 874 -29.69 -18.82 26.52
N LYS A 875 -30.14 -20.08 26.46
CA LYS A 875 -30.34 -20.82 25.19
C LYS A 875 -31.21 -20.07 24.20
N ALA A 876 -32.29 -19.43 24.66
CA ALA A 876 -33.22 -18.75 23.76
C ALA A 876 -32.67 -17.43 23.22
N VAL A 877 -31.91 -16.69 24.05
CA VAL A 877 -31.22 -15.46 23.63
C VAL A 877 -30.13 -15.79 22.61
N ALA A 878 -29.30 -16.78 22.92
CA ALA A 878 -28.28 -17.31 22.03
C ALA A 878 -28.89 -17.77 20.71
N LEU A 879 -30.00 -18.53 20.75
CA LEU A 879 -30.67 -19.02 19.55
C LEU A 879 -31.25 -17.88 18.71
N ALA A 880 -31.82 -16.85 19.33
CA ALA A 880 -32.32 -15.67 18.60
C ALA A 880 -31.19 -14.91 17.90
N ALA A 881 -30.06 -14.70 18.59
CA ALA A 881 -28.89 -14.04 18.02
C ALA A 881 -28.28 -14.84 16.86
N VAL A 882 -28.13 -16.15 17.06
CA VAL A 882 -27.60 -17.09 16.06
C VAL A 882 -28.53 -17.20 14.85
N LYS A 883 -29.86 -17.16 15.05
CA LYS A 883 -30.84 -17.09 13.96
C LYS A 883 -30.75 -15.81 13.15
N ALA A 884 -30.47 -14.67 13.80
CA ALA A 884 -30.26 -13.41 13.10
C ALA A 884 -28.93 -13.39 12.34
N ARG A 885 -27.86 -13.92 12.94
CA ARG A 885 -26.54 -14.08 12.30
C ARG A 885 -25.74 -15.21 12.97
N GLY A 886 -25.37 -16.26 12.22
CA GLY A 886 -24.71 -17.46 12.76
C GLY A 886 -23.37 -17.20 13.45
N GLU A 887 -22.65 -16.14 13.04
CA GLU A 887 -21.43 -15.68 13.71
C GLU A 887 -21.63 -15.33 15.19
N ALA A 888 -22.87 -15.02 15.60
CA ALA A 888 -23.20 -14.74 16.99
C ALA A 888 -22.86 -15.92 17.93
N LEU A 889 -22.71 -17.14 17.39
CA LEU A 889 -22.26 -18.32 18.14
C LEU A 889 -20.92 -18.08 18.86
N ARG A 890 -20.05 -17.22 18.32
CA ARG A 890 -18.77 -16.83 18.96
C ARG A 890 -18.95 -16.17 20.32
N TYR A 891 -20.09 -15.54 20.56
CA TYR A 891 -20.39 -14.81 21.78
C TYR A 891 -21.26 -15.61 22.75
N VAL A 892 -21.67 -16.83 22.39
CA VAL A 892 -22.48 -17.70 23.25
C VAL A 892 -21.61 -18.33 24.34
N ALA A 893 -22.18 -18.57 25.52
CA ALA A 893 -21.46 -19.22 26.61
C ALA A 893 -21.10 -20.68 26.29
N PRO A 894 -19.94 -21.19 26.74
CA PRO A 894 -19.43 -22.51 26.36
C PRO A 894 -20.37 -23.68 26.64
N GLN A 895 -21.22 -23.58 27.67
CA GLN A 895 -22.14 -24.65 28.06
C GLN A 895 -23.20 -24.92 26.99
N LEU A 896 -23.63 -23.87 26.26
CA LEU A 896 -24.63 -23.99 25.20
C LEU A 896 -24.03 -24.47 23.88
N LEU A 897 -22.71 -24.53 23.76
CA LEU A 897 -22.05 -25.12 22.59
C LEU A 897 -22.23 -26.64 22.52
N ALA A 898 -22.70 -27.26 23.61
CA ALA A 898 -23.14 -28.66 23.64
C ALA A 898 -24.62 -28.84 23.24
N ASP A 899 -25.32 -27.75 22.93
CA ASP A 899 -26.71 -27.82 22.48
C ASP A 899 -26.78 -28.07 20.96
N PRO A 900 -27.35 -29.22 20.53
CA PRO A 900 -27.44 -29.54 19.12
C PRO A 900 -28.17 -28.47 18.32
N GLU A 901 -29.31 -28.00 18.83
CA GLU A 901 -30.20 -27.13 18.06
C GLU A 901 -29.55 -25.78 17.77
N LEU A 902 -28.79 -25.26 18.74
CA LEU A 902 -28.14 -23.97 18.64
C LEU A 902 -27.00 -23.99 17.61
N VAL A 903 -26.14 -25.01 17.71
CA VAL A 903 -25.01 -25.19 16.78
C VAL A 903 -25.53 -25.50 15.38
N LEU A 904 -26.62 -26.27 15.22
CA LEU A 904 -27.26 -26.51 13.92
C LEU A 904 -27.77 -25.21 13.28
N HIS A 905 -28.37 -24.31 14.06
CA HIS A 905 -28.85 -23.02 13.53
C HIS A 905 -27.69 -22.10 13.14
N ALA A 906 -26.59 -22.09 13.91
CA ALA A 906 -25.40 -21.33 13.55
C ALA A 906 -24.76 -21.87 12.27
N ALA A 907 -24.69 -23.20 12.15
CA ALA A 907 -24.16 -23.87 10.99
C ALA A 907 -24.92 -23.51 9.71
N ARG A 908 -26.19 -23.10 9.77
CA ARG A 908 -26.95 -22.65 8.58
C ARG A 908 -26.39 -21.40 7.90
N THR A 909 -25.77 -20.51 8.66
CA THR A 909 -25.36 -19.18 8.17
C THR A 909 -23.87 -18.92 8.39
N TRP A 910 -23.15 -19.81 9.08
CA TRP A 910 -21.73 -19.66 9.38
C TRP A 910 -20.99 -21.01 9.45
N SER A 911 -20.03 -21.20 8.54
CA SER A 911 -19.24 -22.43 8.40
C SER A 911 -18.32 -22.75 9.58
N GLY A 912 -18.00 -21.75 10.43
CA GLY A 912 -17.23 -21.93 11.65
C GLY A 912 -18.01 -22.49 12.85
N ALA A 913 -19.31 -22.75 12.72
CA ALA A 913 -20.15 -23.19 13.84
C ALA A 913 -19.73 -24.54 14.43
N LEU A 914 -19.32 -25.49 13.58
CA LEU A 914 -18.91 -26.85 14.00
C LEU A 914 -17.61 -26.86 14.80
N SER A 915 -16.68 -25.93 14.55
CA SER A 915 -15.43 -25.87 15.31
C SER A 915 -15.63 -25.41 16.75
N LEU A 916 -16.69 -24.61 17.00
CA LEU A 916 -17.07 -24.18 18.34
C LEU A 916 -17.97 -25.19 19.08
N ALA A 917 -18.49 -26.21 18.40
CA ALA A 917 -19.38 -27.20 19.02
C ALA A 917 -18.66 -28.04 20.11
N ALA A 918 -19.39 -28.44 21.15
CA ALA A 918 -18.83 -29.26 22.22
C ALA A 918 -18.39 -30.64 21.69
N PRO A 919 -17.38 -31.27 22.32
CA PRO A 919 -16.81 -32.54 21.85
C PRO A 919 -17.84 -33.66 21.65
N GLN A 920 -18.88 -33.70 22.48
CA GLN A 920 -19.94 -34.72 22.43
C GLN A 920 -20.78 -34.60 21.15
N LEU A 921 -21.12 -33.36 20.76
CA LEU A 921 -21.85 -33.11 19.51
C LEU A 921 -20.98 -33.40 18.28
N ARG A 922 -19.69 -33.03 18.34
CA ARG A 922 -18.74 -33.36 17.28
C ARG A 922 -18.53 -34.87 17.09
N ALA A 923 -18.82 -35.67 18.12
CA ALA A 923 -18.75 -37.13 18.07
C ALA A 923 -20.05 -37.80 17.57
N ASP A 924 -21.18 -37.10 17.58
CA ASP A 924 -22.47 -37.58 17.08
C ASP A 924 -22.53 -37.43 15.54
N GLN A 925 -22.55 -38.56 14.84
CA GLN A 925 -22.51 -38.60 13.38
C GLN A 925 -23.77 -38.02 12.74
N ASP A 926 -24.94 -38.27 13.33
CA ASP A 926 -26.20 -37.71 12.82
C ASP A 926 -26.25 -36.21 13.08
N PHE A 927 -25.71 -35.75 14.21
CA PHE A 927 -25.57 -34.33 14.48
C PHE A 927 -24.66 -33.61 13.47
N VAL A 928 -23.44 -34.11 13.26
CA VAL A 928 -22.47 -33.49 12.34
C VAL A 928 -23.03 -33.48 10.91
N ARG A 929 -23.69 -34.57 10.47
CA ARG A 929 -24.40 -34.61 9.19
C ARG A 929 -25.46 -33.53 9.09
N ARG A 930 -26.32 -33.40 10.11
CA ARG A 930 -27.37 -32.38 10.14
C ARG A 930 -26.79 -30.97 10.14
N ALA A 931 -25.65 -30.72 10.79
CA ALA A 931 -24.99 -29.41 10.84
C ALA A 931 -24.35 -29.02 9.51
N VAL A 932 -23.73 -30.00 8.85
CA VAL A 932 -23.20 -29.87 7.49
C VAL A 932 -24.33 -29.58 6.49
N GLN A 933 -25.40 -30.38 6.51
CA GLN A 933 -26.56 -30.19 5.63
C GLN A 933 -27.22 -28.82 5.86
N ALA A 934 -27.31 -28.39 7.11
CA ALA A 934 -27.89 -27.11 7.47
C ALA A 934 -27.16 -25.92 6.81
N ASN A 935 -25.83 -25.99 6.63
CA ASN A 935 -25.02 -24.95 5.99
C ASN A 935 -25.13 -24.90 4.45
N LEU A 936 -25.57 -25.99 3.82
CA LEU A 936 -25.59 -26.17 2.36
C LEU A 936 -26.90 -25.69 1.70
N GLY A 937 -27.92 -25.33 2.50
CA GLY A 937 -29.26 -24.96 2.01
C GLY A 937 -29.99 -26.14 1.34
N SER A 938 -31.30 -26.03 1.11
CA SER A 938 -32.10 -27.07 0.41
C SER A 938 -31.72 -27.26 -1.06
N ASP A 939 -30.93 -26.34 -1.62
CA ASP A 939 -30.68 -26.23 -3.06
C ASP A 939 -29.17 -26.36 -3.41
N GLY A 940 -28.34 -26.79 -2.45
CA GLY A 940 -26.89 -27.01 -2.66
C GLY A 940 -26.05 -25.73 -2.87
N SER A 941 -26.61 -24.54 -2.61
CA SER A 941 -25.88 -23.28 -2.64
C SER A 941 -25.38 -22.89 -1.24
N VAL A 942 -24.08 -22.62 -1.13
CA VAL A 942 -23.48 -22.04 0.08
C VAL A 942 -24.08 -20.65 0.27
N ALA A 943 -24.70 -20.38 1.42
CA ALA A 943 -25.16 -19.04 1.76
C ALA A 943 -23.97 -18.04 1.65
N PRO A 944 -24.13 -16.88 0.99
CA PRO A 944 -23.02 -15.98 0.72
C PRO A 944 -22.37 -15.50 2.02
N THR A 945 -21.12 -15.90 2.26
CA THR A 945 -20.28 -15.31 3.30
C THR A 945 -19.59 -14.09 2.73
N ASP A 946 -19.90 -12.92 3.30
CA ASP A 946 -19.31 -11.62 2.96
C ASP A 946 -17.77 -11.64 3.19
N PRO A 947 -16.94 -11.14 2.26
CA PRO A 947 -15.49 -11.20 2.34
C PRO A 947 -14.97 -10.07 3.23
N GLY A 948 -15.07 -10.25 4.54
CA GLY A 948 -14.46 -9.35 5.51
C GLY A 948 -13.96 -10.13 6.71
N TRP A 949 -12.66 -10.00 7.00
CA TRP A 949 -11.95 -10.47 8.20
C TRP A 949 -11.17 -11.80 8.08
N ASN A 950 -10.00 -11.71 7.44
CA ASN A 950 -8.85 -12.56 7.74
C ASN A 950 -8.21 -12.09 9.06
N GLY A 951 -8.20 -12.96 10.08
CA GLY A 951 -7.56 -12.69 11.37
C GLY A 951 -7.15 -13.97 12.08
N LEU A 952 -5.89 -14.36 11.86
CA LEU A 952 -4.91 -14.98 12.77
C LEU A 952 -5.28 -16.21 13.64
N SER A 953 -4.50 -17.28 13.39
CA SER A 953 -3.93 -18.28 14.32
C SER A 953 -4.71 -18.74 15.56
N LEU A 954 -5.02 -20.04 15.60
CA LEU A 954 -4.62 -20.99 16.64
C LEU A 954 -4.94 -22.44 16.21
#